data_AF-A0AA51ULG8-F1
#
_entry.id   AF-A0AA51ULG8-F1
#
_cell.length_a   1.000
_cell.length_b   1.000
_cell.length_c   1.000
_cell.angle_alpha   90.00
_cell.angle_beta   90.00
_cell.angle_gamma   90.00
#
_symmetry.space_group_name_H-M   'P 1'
#
loop_
_entity.id
_entity.type
_entity.pdbx_description
1 polymer ?
#
loop_
_entity_poly.entity_id
_entity_poly.type
_entity_poly.pdbx_seq_one_letter_code
_entity_poly.pdbx_strand_id
1 'polypeptide(L)'
;MTEIKESSEILTEDIPEDIIEEIGEEDVSAETRTAQNPVSDDKKGKNKKNKSKKSKKPNNGFDFDHYVKKAGIYLEIFKRIPYVLIGDKIKAKSYENLQLQLNQARIPISHEMYISNAIFYSLVAGIAGALIGLFLTYTVVVLVGLPEQLTNLTFSPRFAWLLAFKELFVGVFITAIFMVGMGGVVYALFMLLPGFQASERKAKIDMQLPYAVTFMYALSKGGMNIIDVFRALARSEDTYGEVSKEIDSIVRDMDYFGHDLRTALSSASETTPSDRFQDLMYNLLTVIDSGGNIPNYFRDKSEQYLVKAEVDQKGFLETLGLLAESYVTAFVAGPLFIIIMGVMMAVMGSGTTTMVYAIIYAVLPIGSIMFVVMISIITPTELGEPKLLPTNETLDHGIPDVPGNLEQVYNEDGELIGETEEKIRNRGYFEGFIKSKKSLALKSIALNPLQPMLKEPLTTLAITIPLALLVILVPILMDMNRIRDPAYFIDFIDDKIVFAIFIIIVPLSIFHEIKARRKRKLENSFPDFMKKLASTNETGMTLRDSIRLMAKSDTDSISKEIKKIWRDIFWGLEINDALIRFANRLRTQVVTRSLSLITKANESSGDIGEVLMVAARDAASEQGMKRERGMSMMIYIVIIYISFFVFVGVIFVISTTFLTEMAAAGEQMAASGSQTGGFLGSFDLEAYTRLFKHASIIQGLSSGLMAGAMGEGNVMSGLKHSTIMIAIGYIIFTLFV
;
A
#
# COMPACT_ATOMS: atom_id res chain seq x y z
N MET A 1 -44.22 58.86 31.60
CA MET A 1 -45.31 58.19 32.31
C MET A 1 -44.65 57.15 33.21
N THR A 2 -44.34 57.49 34.47
CA THR A 2 -45.18 57.43 35.70
C THR A 2 -45.38 56.02 36.27
N GLU A 3 -44.81 55.80 37.47
CA GLU A 3 -45.22 54.86 38.54
C GLU A 3 -45.19 53.35 38.22
N ILE A 4 -45.05 52.38 39.14
CA ILE A 4 -45.01 52.31 40.63
C ILE A 4 -43.73 51.50 41.02
N LYS A 5 -42.89 51.73 42.05
CA LYS A 5 -42.83 52.55 43.29
C LYS A 5 -43.09 51.78 44.62
N GLU A 6 -42.02 51.66 45.43
CA GLU A 6 -41.97 51.36 46.89
C GLU A 6 -42.27 49.95 47.45
N SER A 7 -41.68 49.75 48.65
CA SER A 7 -41.82 48.67 49.65
C SER A 7 -40.82 47.50 49.56
N SER A 8 -39.65 47.45 50.23
CA SER A 8 -39.15 47.87 51.56
C SER A 8 -39.26 46.82 52.70
N GLU A 9 -38.08 46.46 53.23
CA GLU A 9 -37.75 46.28 54.66
C GLU A 9 -37.95 44.96 55.45
N ILE A 10 -36.90 44.67 56.26
CA ILE A 10 -36.87 43.98 57.58
C ILE A 10 -37.26 42.47 57.58
N LEU A 11 -36.39 41.52 57.95
CA LEU A 11 -35.87 41.30 59.32
C LEU A 11 -34.57 40.44 59.33
N THR A 12 -33.76 40.58 60.37
CA THR A 12 -32.55 39.79 60.70
C THR A 12 -32.77 39.01 61.99
N GLU A 13 -32.25 37.79 62.16
CA GLU A 13 -31.70 37.33 63.45
C GLU A 13 -30.93 35.98 63.37
N ASP A 14 -29.71 36.04 63.91
CA ASP A 14 -29.04 35.12 64.83
C ASP A 14 -28.56 33.69 64.48
N ILE A 15 -27.58 33.31 65.32
CA ILE A 15 -26.62 32.19 65.27
C ILE A 15 -26.92 31.24 66.46
N PRO A 16 -26.38 30.00 66.50
CA PRO A 16 -25.17 29.82 67.31
C PRO A 16 -24.12 28.88 66.71
N GLU A 17 -22.87 29.04 67.16
CA GLU A 17 -21.70 28.21 66.81
C GLU A 17 -21.41 27.12 67.87
N ASP A 18 -20.39 26.30 67.57
CA ASP A 18 -19.58 25.43 68.46
C ASP A 18 -20.18 24.19 69.14
N ILE A 19 -19.47 23.05 68.98
CA ILE A 19 -18.56 22.45 70.00
C ILE A 19 -17.61 21.42 69.32
N ILE A 20 -16.44 21.92 68.91
CA ILE A 20 -15.07 21.51 69.33
C ILE A 20 -14.77 20.04 69.76
N GLU A 21 -13.76 19.43 69.09
CA GLU A 21 -12.74 18.42 69.53
C GLU A 21 -13.18 16.98 69.97
N GLU A 22 -12.39 15.88 69.88
CA GLU A 22 -10.95 15.65 69.57
C GLU A 22 -10.62 14.17 69.13
N ILE A 23 -9.42 13.96 68.52
CA ILE A 23 -8.56 12.73 68.46
C ILE A 23 -8.96 11.45 67.64
N GLY A 24 -8.01 10.96 66.80
CA GLY A 24 -7.83 9.56 66.33
C GLY A 24 -8.10 9.31 64.82
N GLU A 25 -7.13 9.39 63.88
CA GLU A 25 -6.05 8.43 63.55
C GLU A 25 -6.55 7.00 63.16
N GLU A 26 -6.29 6.40 61.98
CA GLU A 26 -5.38 6.73 60.85
C GLU A 26 -6.02 6.54 59.44
N ASP A 27 -5.34 7.15 58.45
CA ASP A 27 -5.35 7.04 56.98
C ASP A 27 -5.34 5.59 56.36
N VAL A 28 -5.55 5.33 55.04
CA VAL A 28 -5.67 6.20 53.85
C VAL A 28 -6.51 5.57 52.70
N SER A 29 -7.30 6.39 51.98
CA SER A 29 -7.80 6.22 50.58
C SER A 29 -8.70 5.01 50.19
N ALA A 30 -9.57 5.07 49.16
CA ALA A 30 -10.34 6.18 48.57
C ALA A 30 -11.43 5.61 47.61
N GLU A 31 -12.71 5.60 48.03
CA GLU A 31 -13.85 5.43 47.12
C GLU A 31 -14.50 6.78 46.83
N THR A 32 -14.57 7.19 45.55
CA THR A 32 -15.32 8.40 45.14
C THR A 32 -16.53 8.03 44.31
N ARG A 33 -17.68 7.92 44.96
CA ARG A 33 -19.00 8.09 44.32
C ARG A 33 -19.39 9.57 44.38
N THR A 34 -19.90 10.13 43.30
CA THR A 34 -20.59 11.43 43.31
C THR A 34 -21.88 11.38 42.50
N ALA A 35 -22.86 12.18 42.93
CA ALA A 35 -24.16 12.33 42.28
C ALA A 35 -24.76 13.71 42.61
N GLN A 36 -25.75 14.14 41.80
CA GLN A 36 -26.68 15.27 42.01
C GLN A 36 -26.17 16.71 41.72
N ASN A 37 -26.54 17.22 40.53
CA ASN A 37 -27.25 18.50 40.20
C ASN A 37 -27.30 19.66 41.23
N PRO A 38 -27.22 20.93 40.78
CA PRO A 38 -28.30 21.64 40.01
C PRO A 38 -27.86 22.03 38.56
N VAL A 39 -28.68 22.20 37.50
CA VAL A 39 -30.00 22.89 37.30
C VAL A 39 -29.84 24.42 37.22
N SER A 40 -30.19 25.13 36.12
CA SER A 40 -30.69 24.71 34.78
C SER A 40 -30.63 25.85 33.73
N ASP A 41 -31.14 25.56 32.50
CA ASP A 41 -31.71 26.52 31.51
C ASP A 41 -30.76 27.42 30.68
N ASP A 42 -31.06 27.80 29.42
CA ASP A 42 -32.07 27.35 28.42
C ASP A 42 -31.55 27.70 26.99
N LYS A 43 -32.29 27.27 25.96
CA LYS A 43 -32.32 27.71 24.55
C LYS A 43 -31.28 27.15 23.58
N LYS A 44 -31.60 25.94 23.07
CA LYS A 44 -31.99 25.79 21.64
C LYS A 44 -32.54 24.41 21.25
N GLY A 45 -33.56 24.42 20.39
CA GLY A 45 -33.73 23.44 19.29
C GLY A 45 -33.94 21.96 19.62
N LYS A 46 -35.16 21.56 20.00
CA LYS A 46 -35.55 20.15 20.12
C LYS A 46 -35.41 19.38 18.78
N ASN A 47 -34.78 18.20 18.81
CA ASN A 47 -35.47 16.97 18.33
C ASN A 47 -34.77 15.67 18.79
N LYS A 48 -35.37 14.95 19.74
CA LYS A 48 -34.88 13.63 20.20
C LYS A 48 -35.42 12.51 19.29
N LYS A 49 -34.53 11.75 18.64
CA LYS A 49 -34.91 10.46 18.01
C LYS A 49 -34.99 9.38 19.09
N ASN A 50 -36.19 9.07 19.58
CA ASN A 50 -36.43 7.87 20.38
C ASN A 50 -36.17 6.61 19.53
N LYS A 51 -35.17 5.81 19.91
CA LYS A 51 -34.98 4.46 19.37
C LYS A 51 -35.92 3.50 20.07
N SER A 52 -37.15 3.37 19.56
CA SER A 52 -37.98 2.19 19.87
C SER A 52 -37.29 0.93 19.34
N LYS A 53 -37.62 -0.23 19.92
CA LYS A 53 -37.04 -1.51 19.52
C LYS A 53 -37.43 -1.89 18.10
N LYS A 54 -36.52 -2.64 17.48
CA LYS A 54 -36.74 -3.43 16.26
C LYS A 54 -36.15 -4.82 16.51
N SER A 55 -36.99 -5.83 16.65
CA SER A 55 -36.74 -7.11 15.98
C SER A 55 -37.08 -6.98 14.48
N LYS A 56 -37.01 -8.10 13.78
CA LYS A 56 -37.47 -8.31 12.40
C LYS A 56 -37.93 -9.77 12.35
N LYS A 57 -38.95 -10.12 11.55
CA LYS A 57 -39.16 -11.55 11.23
C LYS A 57 -37.89 -12.09 10.56
N PRO A 58 -37.48 -13.33 10.91
CA PRO A 58 -36.16 -13.82 10.58
C PRO A 58 -36.04 -14.09 9.07
N ASN A 59 -35.42 -13.15 8.37
CA ASN A 59 -34.83 -13.46 7.07
C ASN A 59 -33.55 -14.25 7.35
N ASN A 60 -33.49 -15.53 6.95
CA ASN A 60 -32.38 -16.45 7.22
C ASN A 60 -31.12 -16.15 6.37
N GLY A 61 -30.83 -14.88 6.12
CA GLY A 61 -29.50 -14.42 5.74
C GLY A 61 -28.60 -14.40 6.98
N PHE A 62 -27.39 -14.96 6.85
CA PHE A 62 -26.40 -14.99 7.92
C PHE A 62 -25.94 -13.54 8.20
N ASP A 63 -26.43 -12.91 9.29
CA ASP A 63 -26.08 -11.52 9.66
C ASP A 63 -24.66 -11.45 10.23
N PHE A 64 -23.69 -11.59 9.31
CA PHE A 64 -22.27 -11.68 9.60
C PHE A 64 -21.75 -10.43 10.31
N ASP A 65 -22.31 -9.25 10.03
CA ASP A 65 -21.88 -7.98 10.64
C ASP A 65 -22.30 -7.88 12.12
N HIS A 66 -23.45 -8.44 12.51
CA HIS A 66 -23.79 -8.61 13.93
C HIS A 66 -22.82 -9.55 14.65
N TYR A 67 -22.52 -10.71 14.06
CA TYR A 67 -21.59 -11.68 14.66
C TYR A 67 -20.15 -11.15 14.72
N VAL A 68 -19.67 -10.43 13.69
CA VAL A 68 -18.35 -9.80 13.66
C VAL A 68 -18.22 -8.72 14.73
N LYS A 69 -19.21 -7.84 14.89
CA LYS A 69 -19.20 -6.83 15.97
C LYS A 69 -19.19 -7.47 17.35
N LYS A 70 -19.98 -8.53 17.56
CA LYS A 70 -20.02 -9.27 18.83
C LYS A 70 -18.71 -10.03 19.10
N ALA A 71 -18.13 -10.65 18.08
CA ALA A 71 -16.82 -11.29 18.13
C ALA A 71 -15.70 -10.27 18.42
N GLY A 72 -15.75 -9.06 17.85
CA GLY A 72 -14.82 -7.97 18.15
C GLY A 72 -14.82 -7.58 19.63
N ILE A 73 -16.00 -7.47 20.25
CA ILE A 73 -16.12 -7.22 21.70
C ILE A 73 -15.50 -8.36 22.51
N TYR A 74 -15.78 -9.62 22.16
CA TYR A 74 -15.13 -10.76 22.81
C TYR A 74 -13.61 -10.79 22.59
N LEU A 75 -13.12 -10.38 21.42
CA LEU A 75 -11.69 -10.28 21.11
C LEU A 75 -10.99 -9.20 21.96
N GLU A 76 -11.64 -8.06 22.23
CA GLU A 76 -11.10 -7.05 23.14
C GLU A 76 -11.10 -7.50 24.60
N ILE A 77 -12.13 -8.22 25.05
CA ILE A 77 -12.13 -8.86 26.36
C ILE A 77 -10.97 -9.88 26.44
N PHE A 78 -10.78 -10.69 25.38
CA PHE A 78 -9.73 -11.68 25.30
C PHE A 78 -8.32 -11.06 25.36
N LYS A 79 -8.09 -9.92 24.70
CA LYS A 79 -6.83 -9.13 24.80
C LYS A 79 -6.50 -8.65 26.22
N ARG A 80 -7.48 -8.57 27.13
CA ARG A 80 -7.26 -8.20 28.55
C ARG A 80 -6.94 -9.40 29.44
N ILE A 81 -7.30 -10.63 29.05
CA ILE A 81 -7.02 -11.85 29.85
C ILE A 81 -5.51 -12.04 30.10
N PRO A 82 -4.60 -11.88 29.12
CA PRO A 82 -3.15 -11.94 29.37
C PRO A 82 -2.66 -10.91 30.39
N TYR A 83 -3.23 -9.71 30.38
CA TYR A 83 -2.85 -8.64 31.30
C TYR A 83 -3.22 -8.98 32.75
N VAL A 84 -4.43 -9.52 32.98
CA VAL A 84 -4.87 -9.98 34.31
C VAL A 84 -4.03 -11.17 34.81
N LEU A 85 -3.48 -12.00 33.91
CA LEU A 85 -2.68 -13.18 34.28
C LEU A 85 -1.19 -12.88 34.53
N ILE A 86 -0.61 -11.86 33.88
CA ILE A 86 0.85 -11.66 33.81
C ILE A 86 1.28 -10.21 34.12
N GLY A 87 0.39 -9.22 33.98
CA GLY A 87 0.72 -7.78 34.01
C GLY A 87 1.49 -7.32 35.25
N ASP A 88 1.11 -7.79 36.44
CA ASP A 88 1.77 -7.38 37.69
C ASP A 88 3.22 -7.89 37.82
N LYS A 89 3.60 -8.94 37.08
CA LYS A 89 5.00 -9.37 36.97
C LYS A 89 5.80 -8.59 35.92
N ILE A 90 5.12 -7.89 35.01
CA ILE A 90 5.73 -7.07 33.96
C ILE A 90 5.99 -5.64 34.47
N LYS A 91 5.08 -5.08 35.30
CA LYS A 91 5.24 -3.77 35.98
C LYS A 91 6.57 -3.59 36.70
N ALA A 92 7.17 -4.67 37.20
CA ALA A 92 8.45 -4.66 37.89
C ALA A 92 9.68 -4.42 36.98
N LYS A 93 9.50 -4.19 35.68
CA LYS A 93 10.56 -3.88 34.72
C LYS A 93 10.20 -2.66 33.88
N SER A 94 11.06 -1.64 33.89
CA SER A 94 10.93 -0.53 32.94
C SER A 94 11.20 -1.01 31.51
N TYR A 95 10.37 -0.57 30.58
CA TYR A 95 10.50 -0.82 29.14
C TYR A 95 10.41 0.51 28.36
N GLU A 96 11.11 1.55 28.83
CA GLU A 96 11.15 2.90 28.23
C GLU A 96 11.22 2.91 26.69
N ASN A 97 12.17 2.16 26.10
CA ASN A 97 12.30 2.08 24.64
C ASN A 97 11.05 1.53 23.93
N LEU A 98 10.33 0.57 24.54
CA LEU A 98 9.09 0.03 23.98
C LEU A 98 7.93 1.01 24.20
N GLN A 99 7.87 1.69 25.34
CA GLN A 99 6.87 2.74 25.59
C GLN A 99 7.02 3.90 24.61
N LEU A 100 8.25 4.36 24.36
CA LEU A 100 8.58 5.36 23.35
C LEU A 100 8.18 4.88 21.94
N GLN A 101 8.48 3.64 21.56
CA GLN A 101 8.05 3.06 20.27
C GLN A 101 6.52 2.92 20.15
N LEU A 102 5.81 2.57 21.21
CA LEU A 102 4.34 2.48 21.21
C LEU A 102 3.68 3.86 21.05
N ASN A 103 4.22 4.88 21.74
CA ASN A 103 3.79 6.27 21.58
C ASN A 103 4.06 6.78 20.16
N GLN A 104 5.28 6.56 19.63
CA GLN A 104 5.69 6.92 18.27
C GLN A 104 4.87 6.21 17.19
N ALA A 105 4.48 4.95 17.41
CA ALA A 105 3.58 4.19 16.55
C ALA A 105 2.10 4.59 16.73
N ARG A 106 1.76 5.43 17.71
CA ARG A 106 0.40 5.80 18.14
C ARG A 106 -0.50 4.58 18.46
N ILE A 107 0.09 3.54 19.05
CA ILE A 107 -0.65 2.35 19.49
C ILE A 107 -1.27 2.64 20.87
N PRO A 108 -2.62 2.67 21.01
CA PRO A 108 -3.30 3.09 22.25
C PRO A 108 -3.35 1.95 23.29
N ILE A 109 -2.19 1.38 23.62
CA ILE A 109 -2.03 0.22 24.50
C ILE A 109 -0.80 0.45 25.40
N SER A 110 -0.96 0.31 26.72
CA SER A 110 0.16 0.37 27.67
C SER A 110 1.20 -0.72 27.39
N HIS A 111 2.48 -0.41 27.60
CA HIS A 111 3.58 -1.34 27.33
C HIS A 111 3.40 -2.68 28.07
N GLU A 112 2.87 -2.65 29.30
CA GLU A 112 2.54 -3.83 30.09
C GLU A 112 1.54 -4.77 29.39
N MET A 113 0.42 -4.22 28.89
CA MET A 113 -0.61 -4.99 28.19
C MET A 113 -0.11 -5.48 26.83
N TYR A 114 0.78 -4.74 26.17
CA TYR A 114 1.43 -5.16 24.94
C TYR A 114 2.32 -6.39 25.15
N ILE A 115 3.23 -6.35 26.12
CA ILE A 115 4.13 -7.47 26.48
C ILE A 115 3.31 -8.68 26.97
N SER A 116 2.27 -8.45 27.78
CA SER A 116 1.37 -9.51 28.24
C SER A 116 0.75 -10.29 27.07
N ASN A 117 0.26 -9.56 26.05
CA ASN A 117 -0.27 -10.17 24.83
C ASN A 117 0.83 -10.90 24.04
N ALA A 118 2.01 -10.30 23.86
CA ALA A 118 3.13 -10.91 23.14
C ALA A 118 3.57 -12.27 23.74
N ILE A 119 3.64 -12.37 25.06
CA ILE A 119 3.97 -13.61 25.80
C ILE A 119 2.84 -14.65 25.67
N PHE A 120 1.58 -14.22 25.71
CA PHE A 120 0.44 -15.13 25.55
C PHE A 120 0.35 -15.69 24.13
N TYR A 121 0.45 -14.85 23.10
CA TYR A 121 0.39 -15.32 21.71
C TYR A 121 1.61 -16.16 21.33
N SER A 122 2.81 -15.90 21.89
CA SER A 122 3.96 -16.78 21.66
C SER A 122 3.81 -18.14 22.33
N LEU A 123 3.17 -18.23 23.51
CA LEU A 123 2.86 -19.50 24.15
C LEU A 123 1.81 -20.30 23.36
N VAL A 124 0.74 -19.65 22.89
CA VAL A 124 -0.27 -20.28 22.01
C VAL A 124 0.36 -20.73 20.69
N ALA A 125 1.22 -19.91 20.08
CA ALA A 125 1.97 -20.26 18.87
C ALA A 125 2.96 -21.40 19.10
N GLY A 126 3.59 -21.49 20.28
CA GLY A 126 4.43 -22.62 20.66
C GLY A 126 3.65 -23.93 20.77
N ILE A 127 2.44 -23.90 21.35
CA ILE A 127 1.54 -25.07 21.40
C ILE A 127 1.11 -25.49 19.97
N ALA A 128 0.77 -24.55 19.11
CA ALA A 128 0.47 -24.83 17.70
C ALA A 128 1.70 -25.41 16.97
N GLY A 129 2.90 -24.87 17.22
CA GLY A 129 4.17 -25.37 16.72
C GLY A 129 4.45 -26.81 17.18
N ALA A 130 4.16 -27.14 18.44
CA ALA A 130 4.29 -28.51 18.95
C ALA A 130 3.36 -29.49 18.20
N LEU A 131 2.11 -29.09 17.92
CA LEU A 131 1.17 -29.92 17.14
C LEU A 131 1.65 -30.12 15.69
N ILE A 132 2.16 -29.07 15.05
CA ILE A 132 2.75 -29.14 13.70
C ILE A 132 4.00 -30.02 13.70
N GLY A 133 4.88 -29.87 14.69
CA GLY A 133 6.10 -30.67 14.85
C GLY A 133 5.81 -32.15 15.10
N LEU A 134 4.73 -32.48 15.81
CA LEU A 134 4.26 -33.85 16.01
C LEU A 134 3.74 -34.44 14.69
N PHE A 135 2.92 -33.69 13.93
CA PHE A 135 2.46 -34.13 12.61
C PHE A 135 3.61 -34.31 11.60
N LEU A 136 4.59 -33.40 11.61
CA LEU A 136 5.79 -33.50 10.79
C LEU A 136 6.64 -34.71 11.20
N THR A 137 6.83 -34.93 12.50
CA THR A 137 7.50 -36.11 13.07
C THR A 137 6.85 -37.40 12.58
N TYR A 138 5.52 -37.51 12.70
CA TYR A 138 4.77 -38.68 12.23
C TYR A 138 5.00 -38.91 10.73
N THR A 139 4.93 -37.85 9.92
CA THR A 139 5.15 -37.94 8.46
C THR A 139 6.58 -38.38 8.12
N VAL A 140 7.60 -37.79 8.75
CA VAL A 140 9.01 -38.11 8.49
C VAL A 140 9.36 -39.53 8.95
N VAL A 141 8.93 -39.93 10.16
CA VAL A 141 9.25 -41.25 10.72
C VAL A 141 8.48 -42.37 10.04
N VAL A 142 7.18 -42.20 9.75
CA VAL A 142 6.30 -43.28 9.28
C VAL A 142 6.19 -43.36 7.76
N LEU A 143 6.21 -42.22 7.03
CA LEU A 143 5.99 -42.19 5.58
C LEU A 143 7.29 -42.12 4.76
N VAL A 144 8.28 -41.36 5.23
CA VAL A 144 9.58 -41.20 4.55
C VAL A 144 10.59 -42.24 5.02
N GLY A 145 10.57 -42.56 6.32
CA GLY A 145 11.60 -43.36 6.98
C GLY A 145 12.88 -42.54 7.20
N LEU A 146 13.57 -42.77 8.32
CA LEU A 146 14.86 -42.12 8.58
C LEU A 146 15.99 -42.89 7.86
N PRO A 147 16.76 -42.25 6.95
CA PRO A 147 17.98 -42.82 6.38
C PRO A 147 18.89 -43.44 7.44
N GLU A 148 19.44 -44.62 7.14
CA GLU A 148 20.25 -45.42 8.09
C GLU A 148 21.48 -44.66 8.63
N GLN A 149 21.98 -43.67 7.88
CA GLN A 149 23.17 -42.88 8.18
C GLN A 149 22.86 -41.42 8.53
N LEU A 150 21.69 -41.11 9.10
CA LEU A 150 21.33 -39.73 9.48
C LEU A 150 22.33 -39.10 10.48
N THR A 151 23.01 -39.91 11.30
CA THR A 151 24.04 -39.49 12.24
C THR A 151 25.10 -40.59 12.42
N ASN A 152 26.38 -40.28 12.22
CA ASN A 152 27.53 -41.18 12.50
C ASN A 152 27.84 -41.30 14.00
N LEU A 153 26.83 -41.49 14.85
CA LEU A 153 26.96 -41.60 16.30
C LEU A 153 27.22 -43.05 16.73
N THR A 154 28.49 -43.43 16.84
CA THR A 154 28.92 -44.73 17.36
C THR A 154 28.98 -44.73 18.88
N PHE A 155 28.05 -45.43 19.53
CA PHE A 155 27.99 -45.55 20.99
C PHE A 155 28.74 -46.78 21.51
N SER A 156 29.37 -46.64 22.69
CA SER A 156 29.98 -47.76 23.42
C SER A 156 28.92 -48.82 23.80
N PRO A 157 29.25 -50.13 23.88
CA PRO A 157 28.25 -51.19 24.11
C PRO A 157 27.32 -51.01 25.32
N ARG A 158 27.75 -50.31 26.38
CA ARG A 158 26.90 -49.97 27.54
C ARG A 158 25.74 -49.00 27.22
N PHE A 159 25.84 -48.27 26.11
CA PHE A 159 24.87 -47.26 25.66
C PHE A 159 24.17 -47.64 24.34
N ALA A 160 24.45 -48.83 23.78
CA ALA A 160 23.83 -49.28 22.52
C ALA A 160 22.28 -49.30 22.58
N TRP A 161 21.70 -49.43 23.77
CA TRP A 161 20.25 -49.37 23.99
C TRP A 161 19.61 -48.02 23.64
N LEU A 162 20.37 -46.90 23.60
CA LEU A 162 19.84 -45.61 23.15
C LEU A 162 19.42 -45.64 21.66
N LEU A 163 20.08 -46.46 20.83
CA LEU A 163 19.79 -46.53 19.39
C LEU A 163 18.39 -47.09 19.11
N ALA A 164 17.80 -47.87 20.03
CA ALA A 164 16.42 -48.33 19.96
C ALA A 164 15.39 -47.17 20.11
N PHE A 165 15.80 -46.03 20.69
CA PHE A 165 14.97 -44.85 20.87
C PHE A 165 15.26 -43.73 19.87
N LYS A 166 16.05 -44.00 18.80
CA LYS A 166 16.49 -42.99 17.81
C LYS A 166 15.34 -42.16 17.24
N GLU A 167 14.22 -42.80 16.87
CA GLU A 167 13.06 -42.17 16.25
C GLU A 167 12.28 -41.29 17.24
N LEU A 168 12.18 -41.74 18.50
CA LEU A 168 11.56 -40.97 19.56
C LEU A 168 12.41 -39.74 19.93
N PHE A 169 13.74 -39.87 19.96
CA PHE A 169 14.64 -38.76 20.22
C PHE A 169 14.60 -37.71 19.09
N VAL A 170 14.65 -38.15 17.82
CA VAL A 170 14.49 -37.28 16.65
C VAL A 170 13.12 -36.61 16.64
N GLY A 171 12.04 -37.34 16.95
CA GLY A 171 10.69 -36.80 17.00
C GLY A 171 10.46 -35.76 18.10
N VAL A 172 10.98 -36.01 19.31
CA VAL A 172 10.98 -35.03 20.40
C VAL A 172 11.81 -33.80 20.03
N PHE A 173 12.96 -33.98 19.37
CA PHE A 173 13.81 -32.87 18.92
C PHE A 173 13.14 -32.00 17.85
N ILE A 174 12.52 -32.60 16.82
CA ILE A 174 11.71 -31.88 15.82
C ILE A 174 10.56 -31.13 16.50
N THR A 175 9.81 -31.81 17.38
CA THR A 175 8.66 -31.20 18.07
C THR A 175 9.08 -30.03 18.96
N ALA A 176 10.20 -30.15 19.67
CA ALA A 176 10.77 -29.07 20.49
C ALA A 176 11.27 -27.89 19.63
N ILE A 177 11.92 -28.15 18.49
CA ILE A 177 12.33 -27.11 17.54
C ILE A 177 11.13 -26.33 17.01
N PHE A 178 10.06 -27.00 16.59
CA PHE A 178 8.86 -26.29 16.12
C PHE A 178 8.14 -25.55 17.24
N MET A 179 8.08 -26.09 18.46
CA MET A 179 7.51 -25.41 19.62
C MET A 179 8.27 -24.12 19.99
N VAL A 180 9.59 -24.22 20.20
CA VAL A 180 10.44 -23.10 20.59
C VAL A 180 10.63 -22.11 19.44
N GLY A 181 10.78 -22.62 18.21
CA GLY A 181 10.93 -21.80 17.01
C GLY A 181 9.67 -21.00 16.70
N MET A 182 8.49 -21.62 16.64
CA MET A 182 7.25 -20.91 16.33
C MET A 182 6.85 -19.91 17.43
N GLY A 183 7.01 -20.29 18.71
CA GLY A 183 6.79 -19.36 19.82
C GLY A 183 7.79 -18.20 19.81
N GLY A 184 9.09 -18.49 19.63
CA GLY A 184 10.15 -17.49 19.57
C GLY A 184 10.00 -16.50 18.41
N VAL A 185 9.66 -17.00 17.22
CA VAL A 185 9.37 -16.15 16.03
C VAL A 185 8.17 -15.26 16.28
N VAL A 186 7.08 -15.76 16.87
CA VAL A 186 5.90 -14.93 17.19
C VAL A 186 6.24 -13.88 18.25
N TYR A 187 6.98 -14.23 19.30
CA TYR A 187 7.42 -13.24 20.31
C TYR A 187 8.32 -12.15 19.69
N ALA A 188 9.30 -12.54 18.86
CA ALA A 188 10.19 -11.60 18.19
C ALA A 188 9.42 -10.69 17.22
N LEU A 189 8.47 -11.23 16.45
CA LEU A 189 7.61 -10.45 15.55
C LEU A 189 6.76 -9.45 16.33
N PHE A 190 6.14 -9.85 17.44
CA PHE A 190 5.44 -8.91 18.33
C PHE A 190 6.37 -7.83 18.89
N MET A 191 7.59 -8.15 19.31
CA MET A 191 8.52 -7.15 19.84
C MET A 191 9.01 -6.16 18.76
N LEU A 192 9.12 -6.60 17.50
CA LEU A 192 9.56 -5.76 16.38
C LEU A 192 8.44 -4.91 15.77
N LEU A 193 7.17 -5.32 15.87
CA LEU A 193 6.03 -4.63 15.25
C LEU A 193 5.89 -3.14 15.61
N PRO A 194 6.05 -2.69 16.88
CA PRO A 194 5.99 -1.28 17.22
C PRO A 194 7.12 -0.47 16.59
N GLY A 195 8.34 -1.02 16.57
CA GLY A 195 9.49 -0.41 15.90
C GLY A 195 9.30 -0.30 14.38
N PHE A 196 8.75 -1.33 13.73
CA PHE A 196 8.40 -1.27 12.31
C PHE A 196 7.31 -0.23 12.02
N GLN A 197 6.25 -0.14 12.84
CA GLN A 197 5.19 0.87 12.65
C GLN A 197 5.70 2.29 12.91
N ALA A 198 6.49 2.51 13.96
CA ALA A 198 7.14 3.80 14.22
C ALA A 198 8.09 4.20 13.06
N SER A 199 8.83 3.24 12.50
CA SER A 199 9.70 3.45 11.33
C SER A 199 8.91 3.75 10.04
N GLU A 200 7.79 3.06 9.81
CA GLU A 200 6.90 3.35 8.68
C GLU A 200 6.27 4.74 8.80
N ARG A 201 5.87 5.15 10.01
CA ARG A 201 5.40 6.51 10.29
C ARG A 201 6.51 7.55 10.10
N LYS A 202 7.73 7.29 10.59
CA LYS A 202 8.93 8.13 10.35
C LYS A 202 9.14 8.37 8.86
N ALA A 203 9.18 7.31 8.05
CA ALA A 203 9.40 7.40 6.62
C ALA A 203 8.30 8.21 5.90
N LYS A 204 7.02 8.03 6.28
CA LYS A 204 5.91 8.83 5.74
C LYS A 204 6.01 10.30 6.13
N ILE A 205 6.37 10.60 7.39
CA ILE A 205 6.60 11.97 7.86
C ILE A 205 7.76 12.60 7.09
N ASP A 206 8.95 11.99 7.10
CA ASP A 206 10.16 12.52 6.45
C ASP A 206 9.99 12.74 4.94
N MET A 207 9.21 11.89 4.26
CA MET A 207 8.89 12.04 2.82
C MET A 207 7.87 13.15 2.53
N GLN A 208 6.91 13.40 3.42
CA GLN A 208 5.88 14.43 3.24
C GLN A 208 6.29 15.79 3.83
N LEU A 209 7.26 15.83 4.75
CA LEU A 209 7.68 17.01 5.49
C LEU A 209 8.18 18.18 4.62
N PRO A 210 8.98 18.00 3.55
CA PRO A 210 9.42 19.12 2.71
C PRO A 210 8.22 19.91 2.18
N TYR A 211 7.24 19.18 1.64
CA TYR A 211 6.03 19.75 1.04
C TYR A 211 5.07 20.35 2.08
N ALA A 212 5.00 19.77 3.28
CA ALA A 212 4.22 20.31 4.38
C ALA A 212 4.84 21.62 4.91
N VAL A 213 6.17 21.73 4.99
CA VAL A 213 6.85 22.99 5.34
C VAL A 213 6.69 24.02 4.22
N THR A 214 6.73 23.63 2.94
CA THR A 214 6.38 24.52 1.81
C THR A 214 4.95 25.06 1.91
N PHE A 215 3.98 24.24 2.33
CA PHE A 215 2.60 24.66 2.59
C PHE A 215 2.52 25.66 3.76
N MET A 216 3.20 25.38 4.88
CA MET A 216 3.24 26.30 6.03
C MET A 216 3.93 27.62 5.69
N TYR A 217 5.04 27.59 4.94
CA TYR A 217 5.71 28.78 4.40
C TYR A 217 4.75 29.60 3.54
N ALA A 218 4.08 28.98 2.57
CA ALA A 218 3.17 29.66 1.66
C ALA A 218 2.01 30.36 2.40
N LEU A 219 1.32 29.65 3.30
CA LEU A 219 0.22 30.24 4.07
C LEU A 219 0.69 31.32 5.04
N SER A 220 1.82 31.10 5.73
CA SER A 220 2.41 32.08 6.65
C SER A 220 2.90 33.34 5.92
N LYS A 221 3.48 33.20 4.72
CA LYS A 221 3.82 34.33 3.84
C LYS A 221 2.57 35.05 3.31
N GLY A 222 1.48 34.32 3.08
CA GLY A 222 0.15 34.85 2.78
C GLY A 222 -0.55 35.54 3.96
N GLY A 223 0.14 35.80 5.07
CA GLY A 223 -0.37 36.54 6.24
C GLY A 223 -1.12 35.71 7.26
N MET A 224 -1.18 34.39 7.12
CA MET A 224 -1.90 33.51 8.05
C MET A 224 -1.13 33.33 9.37
N ASN A 225 -1.85 33.39 10.50
CA ASN A 225 -1.31 33.11 11.83
C ASN A 225 -0.84 31.64 11.95
N ILE A 226 0.26 31.39 12.68
CA ILE A 226 0.82 30.06 12.91
C ILE A 226 -0.22 29.02 13.38
N ILE A 227 -1.16 29.40 14.25
CA ILE A 227 -2.19 28.48 14.77
C ILE A 227 -3.16 28.07 13.64
N ASP A 228 -3.52 29.00 12.77
CA ASP A 228 -4.42 28.72 11.66
C ASP A 228 -3.72 28.02 10.48
N VAL A 229 -2.41 28.26 10.31
CA VAL A 229 -1.52 27.45 9.44
C VAL A 229 -1.48 26.00 9.92
N PHE A 230 -1.36 25.77 11.23
CA PHE A 230 -1.42 24.43 11.81
C PHE A 230 -2.80 23.80 11.64
N ARG A 231 -3.90 24.51 11.93
CA ARG A 231 -5.28 24.02 11.68
C ARG A 231 -5.53 23.72 10.19
N ALA A 232 -4.95 24.49 9.28
CA ALA A 232 -5.01 24.26 7.85
C ALA A 232 -4.30 22.97 7.43
N LEU A 233 -3.08 22.73 7.95
CA LEU A 233 -2.30 21.53 7.66
C LEU A 233 -2.89 20.27 8.32
N ALA A 234 -3.37 20.37 9.57
CA ALA A 234 -4.08 19.31 10.28
C ALA A 234 -5.30 18.79 9.49
N ARG A 235 -6.13 19.71 8.97
CA ARG A 235 -7.31 19.37 8.15
C ARG A 235 -6.98 18.82 6.75
N SER A 236 -5.71 18.83 6.34
CA SER A 236 -5.26 18.40 5.01
C SER A 236 -4.69 16.97 4.99
N GLU A 237 -5.20 16.05 5.84
CA GLU A 237 -4.71 14.65 5.96
C GLU A 237 -4.69 13.92 4.61
N ASP A 238 -5.69 14.17 3.75
CA ASP A 238 -5.78 13.55 2.42
C ASP A 238 -4.63 13.95 1.49
N THR A 239 -3.94 15.04 1.81
CA THR A 239 -2.82 15.63 1.05
C THR A 239 -1.46 15.37 1.71
N TYR A 240 -1.33 15.60 3.03
CA TYR A 240 -0.06 15.55 3.78
C TYR A 240 0.03 14.44 4.83
N GLY A 241 -0.94 13.51 4.85
CA GLY A 241 -0.83 12.19 5.47
C GLY A 241 -0.42 12.21 6.95
N GLU A 242 0.69 11.55 7.27
CA GLU A 242 1.15 11.44 8.67
C GLU A 242 1.65 12.78 9.24
N VAL A 243 2.14 13.72 8.41
CA VAL A 243 2.54 15.06 8.88
C VAL A 243 1.33 15.86 9.34
N SER A 244 0.21 15.77 8.60
CA SER A 244 -1.06 16.33 9.06
C SER A 244 -1.49 15.75 10.41
N LYS A 245 -1.25 14.46 10.67
CA LYS A 245 -1.62 13.81 11.94
C LYS A 245 -0.74 14.22 13.12
N GLU A 246 0.53 14.54 12.90
CA GLU A 246 1.39 15.14 13.95
C GLU A 246 0.95 16.57 14.26
N ILE A 247 0.70 17.39 13.23
CA ILE A 247 0.19 18.77 13.41
C ILE A 247 -1.23 18.78 14.01
N ASP A 248 -2.08 17.81 13.66
CA ASP A 248 -3.39 17.60 14.27
C ASP A 248 -3.31 17.20 15.75
N SER A 249 -2.21 16.58 16.22
CA SER A 249 -2.00 16.40 17.66
C SER A 249 -1.76 17.74 18.33
N ILE A 250 -0.82 18.54 17.82
CA ILE A 250 -0.52 19.88 18.35
C ILE A 250 -1.78 20.75 18.40
N VAL A 251 -2.56 20.78 17.32
CA VAL A 251 -3.84 21.51 17.26
C VAL A 251 -4.85 20.97 18.26
N ARG A 252 -4.92 19.65 18.48
CA ARG A 252 -5.85 19.01 19.42
C ARG A 252 -5.46 19.24 20.88
N ASP A 253 -4.17 19.22 21.17
CA ASP A 253 -3.60 19.50 22.49
C ASP A 253 -3.89 20.96 22.90
N MET A 254 -3.92 21.87 21.93
CA MET A 254 -4.39 23.25 22.11
C MET A 254 -5.93 23.35 22.20
N ASP A 255 -6.66 22.91 21.17
CA ASP A 255 -8.10 23.16 21.00
C ASP A 255 -9.01 22.33 21.95
N TYR A 256 -8.54 21.20 22.50
CA TYR A 256 -9.32 20.34 23.42
C TYR A 256 -8.73 20.22 24.84
N PHE A 257 -7.41 20.15 24.99
CA PHE A 257 -6.77 19.99 26.30
C PHE A 257 -6.32 21.33 26.91
N GLY A 258 -6.37 22.43 26.14
CA GLY A 258 -6.07 23.77 26.63
C GLY A 258 -4.58 24.05 26.83
N HIS A 259 -3.69 23.22 26.27
CA HIS A 259 -2.25 23.48 26.28
C HIS A 259 -1.92 24.71 25.43
N ASP A 260 -0.93 25.49 25.87
CA ASP A 260 -0.38 26.57 25.05
C ASP A 260 0.47 26.01 23.89
N LEU A 261 0.74 26.86 22.89
CA LEU A 261 1.50 26.48 21.70
C LEU A 261 2.93 26.01 22.02
N ARG A 262 3.60 26.53 23.05
CA ARG A 262 4.94 26.08 23.46
C ARG A 262 4.87 24.68 24.07
N THR A 263 3.93 24.44 24.98
CA THR A 263 3.74 23.11 25.61
C THR A 263 3.38 22.04 24.57
N ALA A 264 2.50 22.37 23.62
CA ALA A 264 2.13 21.47 22.54
C ALA A 264 3.30 21.20 21.56
N LEU A 265 4.10 22.21 21.22
CA LEU A 265 5.31 22.06 20.40
C LEU A 265 6.39 21.20 21.09
N SER A 266 6.65 21.40 22.39
CA SER A 266 7.60 20.58 23.14
C SER A 266 7.16 19.13 23.16
N SER A 267 5.90 18.88 23.54
CA SER A 267 5.32 17.53 23.60
C SER A 267 5.44 16.80 22.26
N ALA A 268 5.07 17.45 21.14
CA ALA A 268 5.18 16.87 19.81
C ALA A 268 6.64 16.64 19.36
N SER A 269 7.59 17.45 19.84
CA SER A 269 9.02 17.24 19.59
C SER A 269 9.58 16.03 20.36
N GLU A 270 9.00 15.66 21.49
CA GLU A 270 9.38 14.50 22.31
C GLU A 270 8.70 13.20 21.83
N THR A 271 7.46 13.27 21.32
CA THR A 271 6.68 12.08 20.93
C THR A 271 6.80 11.67 19.47
N THR A 272 7.32 12.52 18.58
CA THR A 272 7.44 12.21 17.15
C THR A 272 8.48 11.11 16.86
N PRO A 273 8.27 10.24 15.85
CA PRO A 273 9.31 9.33 15.36
C PRO A 273 10.29 9.97 14.37
N SER A 274 10.04 11.20 13.90
CA SER A 274 10.88 11.87 12.90
C SER A 274 11.80 12.91 13.52
N ASP A 275 13.11 12.65 13.44
CA ASP A 275 14.18 13.56 13.85
C ASP A 275 14.07 14.91 13.09
N ARG A 276 13.58 14.88 11.83
CA ARG A 276 13.36 16.10 11.03
C ARG A 276 12.16 16.90 11.55
N PHE A 277 11.08 16.24 11.95
CA PHE A 277 9.92 16.91 12.56
C PHE A 277 10.26 17.42 13.97
N GLN A 278 11.06 16.68 14.74
CA GLN A 278 11.59 17.12 16.03
C GLN A 278 12.44 18.39 15.89
N ASP A 279 13.41 18.39 14.97
CA ASP A 279 14.21 19.57 14.59
C ASP A 279 13.33 20.75 14.14
N LEU A 280 12.26 20.50 13.39
CA LEU A 280 11.32 21.54 12.97
C LEU A 280 10.54 22.14 14.15
N MET A 281 9.98 21.32 15.05
CA MET A 281 9.18 21.81 16.18
C MET A 281 10.05 22.51 17.24
N TYR A 282 11.22 21.95 17.57
CA TYR A 282 12.14 22.50 18.57
C TYR A 282 12.75 23.85 18.13
N ASN A 283 13.17 23.97 16.87
CA ASN A 283 13.67 25.25 16.35
C ASN A 283 12.52 26.25 16.14
N LEU A 284 11.31 25.82 15.76
CA LEU A 284 10.15 26.71 15.68
C LEU A 284 9.80 27.29 17.06
N LEU A 285 9.85 26.47 18.12
CA LEU A 285 9.70 26.95 19.51
C LEU A 285 10.77 28.01 19.82
N THR A 286 12.03 27.76 19.47
CA THR A 286 13.12 28.74 19.66
C THR A 286 12.87 30.06 18.89
N VAL A 287 12.26 30.00 17.70
CA VAL A 287 11.87 31.19 16.91
C VAL A 287 10.70 31.94 17.56
N ILE A 288 9.70 31.23 18.10
CA ILE A 288 8.58 31.83 18.83
C ILE A 288 9.09 32.53 20.11
N ASP A 289 9.93 31.84 20.87
CA ASP A 289 10.49 32.31 22.15
C ASP A 289 11.39 33.54 22.00
N SER A 290 12.00 33.73 20.83
CA SER A 290 12.83 34.89 20.49
C SER A 290 12.07 36.00 19.74
N GLY A 291 10.77 35.82 19.47
CA GLY A 291 9.96 36.78 18.69
C GLY A 291 10.37 36.88 17.21
N GLY A 292 10.99 35.82 16.67
CA GLY A 292 11.54 35.77 15.33
C GLY A 292 10.51 35.64 14.20
N ASN A 293 10.96 35.80 12.96
CA ASN A 293 10.10 35.77 11.78
C ASN A 293 9.79 34.33 11.32
N ILE A 294 8.63 33.81 11.74
CA ILE A 294 8.13 32.47 11.38
C ILE A 294 8.05 32.24 9.85
N PRO A 295 7.57 33.18 9.00
CA PRO A 295 7.58 33.00 7.54
C PRO A 295 8.98 32.73 6.96
N ASN A 296 10.01 33.47 7.38
CA ASN A 296 11.39 33.24 6.96
C ASN A 296 11.92 31.89 7.47
N TYR A 297 11.63 31.53 8.72
CA TYR A 297 12.01 30.22 9.27
C TYR A 297 11.44 29.06 8.43
N PHE A 298 10.15 29.11 8.06
CA PHE A 298 9.55 28.09 7.20
C PHE A 298 10.07 28.15 5.76
N ARG A 299 10.42 29.32 5.21
CA ARG A 299 11.11 29.41 3.91
C ARG A 299 12.43 28.64 3.94
N ASP A 300 13.26 28.94 4.93
CA ASP A 300 14.63 28.44 5.00
C ASP A 300 14.66 26.93 5.29
N LYS A 301 13.71 26.44 6.12
CA LYS A 301 13.47 25.00 6.32
C LYS A 301 12.84 24.32 5.09
N SER A 302 11.94 24.98 4.35
CA SER A 302 11.38 24.45 3.09
C SER A 302 12.48 24.23 2.06
N GLU A 303 13.37 25.21 1.86
CA GLU A 303 14.50 25.08 0.94
C GLU A 303 15.51 24.03 1.41
N GLN A 304 15.84 23.99 2.71
CA GLN A 304 16.71 22.95 3.29
C GLN A 304 16.13 21.53 3.08
N TYR A 305 14.84 21.32 3.34
CA TYR A 305 14.21 20.00 3.21
C TYR A 305 13.95 19.59 1.76
N LEU A 306 13.68 20.54 0.84
CA LEU A 306 13.57 20.24 -0.60
C LEU A 306 14.93 19.82 -1.19
N VAL A 307 16.02 20.54 -0.88
CA VAL A 307 17.37 20.14 -1.30
C VAL A 307 17.76 18.79 -0.69
N LYS A 308 17.41 18.55 0.59
CA LYS A 308 17.67 17.25 1.21
C LYS A 308 16.85 16.12 0.56
N ALA A 309 15.60 16.37 0.17
CA ALA A 309 14.79 15.40 -0.56
C ALA A 309 15.36 15.08 -1.95
N GLU A 310 15.92 16.07 -2.67
CA GLU A 310 16.63 15.84 -3.93
C GLU A 310 17.86 14.94 -3.75
N VAL A 311 18.67 15.19 -2.71
CA VAL A 311 19.85 14.37 -2.37
C VAL A 311 19.45 12.96 -1.93
N ASP A 312 18.42 12.83 -1.08
CA ASP A 312 17.88 11.54 -0.65
C ASP A 312 17.35 10.73 -1.85
N GLN A 313 16.66 11.40 -2.79
CA GLN A 313 16.22 10.77 -4.04
C GLN A 313 17.41 10.31 -4.89
N LYS A 314 18.50 11.07 -4.98
CA LYS A 314 19.69 10.70 -5.76
C LYS A 314 20.39 9.46 -5.19
N GLY A 315 20.64 9.41 -3.89
CA GLY A 315 21.17 8.20 -3.23
C GLY A 315 20.24 6.99 -3.34
N PHE A 316 18.92 7.20 -3.36
CA PHE A 316 17.95 6.14 -3.65
C PHE A 316 18.05 5.63 -5.11
N LEU A 317 18.24 6.51 -6.10
CA LEU A 317 18.43 6.12 -7.50
C LEU A 317 19.74 5.36 -7.72
N GLU A 318 20.82 5.74 -7.03
CA GLU A 318 22.09 5.00 -6.98
C GLU A 318 21.90 3.60 -6.35
N THR A 319 21.14 3.52 -5.26
CA THR A 319 20.78 2.24 -4.61
C THR A 319 20.00 1.33 -5.55
N LEU A 320 19.03 1.88 -6.31
CA LEU A 320 18.37 1.12 -7.39
C LEU A 320 19.38 0.68 -8.45
N GLY A 321 20.37 1.50 -8.81
CA GLY A 321 21.42 1.12 -9.75
C GLY A 321 22.19 -0.14 -9.34
N LEU A 322 22.65 -0.18 -8.09
CA LEU A 322 23.32 -1.36 -7.50
C LEU A 322 22.41 -2.60 -7.46
N LEU A 323 21.09 -2.41 -7.29
CA LEU A 323 20.12 -3.50 -7.41
C LEU A 323 19.94 -3.98 -8.86
N ALA A 324 20.05 -3.11 -9.87
CA ALA A 324 19.97 -3.52 -11.27
C ALA A 324 21.19 -4.37 -11.66
N GLU A 325 22.38 -3.92 -11.27
CA GLU A 325 23.65 -4.60 -11.51
C GLU A 325 23.69 -5.96 -10.80
N SER A 326 23.32 -6.02 -9.51
CA SER A 326 23.28 -7.28 -8.78
C SER A 326 22.22 -8.26 -9.30
N TYR A 327 21.07 -7.80 -9.80
CA TYR A 327 20.12 -8.67 -10.51
C TYR A 327 20.72 -9.27 -11.79
N VAL A 328 21.41 -8.46 -12.60
CA VAL A 328 22.10 -8.93 -13.81
C VAL A 328 23.16 -9.97 -13.46
N THR A 329 23.98 -9.75 -12.43
CA THR A 329 24.97 -10.74 -11.99
C THR A 329 24.32 -12.00 -11.42
N ALA A 330 23.34 -11.87 -10.52
CA ALA A 330 22.80 -12.99 -9.74
C ALA A 330 21.73 -13.82 -10.47
N PHE A 331 20.96 -13.23 -11.40
CA PHE A 331 19.84 -13.90 -12.09
C PHE A 331 19.97 -13.97 -13.60
N VAL A 332 20.89 -13.22 -14.22
CA VAL A 332 21.20 -13.36 -15.65
C VAL A 332 22.52 -14.12 -15.85
N ALA A 333 23.64 -13.59 -15.36
CA ALA A 333 24.96 -14.19 -15.56
C ALA A 333 25.17 -15.48 -14.71
N GLY A 334 24.76 -15.47 -13.44
CA GLY A 334 24.88 -16.61 -12.53
C GLY A 334 24.19 -17.88 -13.06
N PRO A 335 22.87 -17.86 -13.34
CA PRO A 335 22.15 -19.01 -13.87
C PRO A 335 22.68 -19.44 -15.23
N LEU A 336 23.10 -18.51 -16.09
CA LEU A 336 23.73 -18.81 -17.38
C LEU A 336 25.05 -19.60 -17.21
N PHE A 337 25.91 -19.20 -16.28
CA PHE A 337 27.14 -19.94 -15.97
C PHE A 337 26.84 -21.33 -15.43
N ILE A 338 25.87 -21.46 -14.52
CA ILE A 338 25.51 -22.76 -13.93
C ILE A 338 24.77 -23.65 -14.95
N ILE A 339 24.01 -23.08 -15.89
CA ILE A 339 23.42 -23.80 -17.04
C ILE A 339 24.54 -24.35 -17.94
N ILE A 340 25.53 -23.53 -18.32
CA ILE A 340 26.71 -23.98 -19.10
C ILE A 340 27.40 -25.14 -18.38
N MET A 341 27.72 -24.98 -17.09
CA MET A 341 28.37 -26.02 -16.30
C MET A 341 27.51 -27.29 -16.18
N GLY A 342 26.20 -27.17 -15.94
CA GLY A 342 25.28 -28.30 -15.83
C GLY A 342 25.13 -29.07 -17.15
N VAL A 343 25.14 -28.37 -18.28
CA VAL A 343 25.14 -28.97 -19.63
C VAL A 343 26.47 -29.67 -19.91
N MET A 344 27.61 -29.04 -19.61
CA MET A 344 28.93 -29.67 -19.74
C MET A 344 29.05 -30.93 -18.87
N MET A 345 28.61 -30.88 -17.60
CA MET A 345 28.60 -32.05 -16.72
C MET A 345 27.67 -33.16 -17.24
N ALA A 346 26.51 -32.80 -17.80
CA ALA A 346 25.58 -33.76 -18.40
C ALA A 346 26.18 -34.43 -19.64
N VAL A 347 26.95 -33.72 -20.47
CA VAL A 347 27.73 -34.31 -21.58
C VAL A 347 28.88 -35.19 -21.06
N MET A 348 29.50 -34.84 -19.92
CA MET A 348 30.66 -35.53 -19.33
C MET A 348 30.34 -36.77 -18.47
N GLY A 349 29.12 -37.31 -18.48
CA GLY A 349 28.79 -38.54 -17.73
C GLY A 349 28.35 -38.34 -16.28
N SER A 350 28.28 -37.09 -15.77
CA SER A 350 28.16 -36.83 -14.32
C SER A 350 27.09 -35.80 -13.92
N GLY A 351 26.55 -35.02 -14.86
CA GLY A 351 25.54 -34.01 -14.59
C GLY A 351 24.13 -34.60 -14.53
N THR A 352 23.39 -34.29 -13.47
CA THR A 352 21.97 -34.63 -13.36
C THR A 352 21.11 -33.55 -14.02
N THR A 353 20.26 -33.93 -14.98
CA THR A 353 19.29 -33.02 -15.64
C THR A 353 18.49 -32.20 -14.62
N THR A 354 18.10 -32.82 -13.50
CA THR A 354 17.40 -32.22 -12.35
C THR A 354 18.02 -30.91 -11.87
N MET A 355 19.34 -30.74 -11.94
CA MET A 355 20.01 -29.49 -11.54
C MET A 355 19.63 -28.33 -12.45
N VAL A 356 19.61 -28.54 -13.77
CA VAL A 356 19.26 -27.51 -14.76
C VAL A 356 17.76 -27.20 -14.71
N TYR A 357 16.92 -28.22 -14.52
CA TYR A 357 15.48 -28.05 -14.26
C TYR A 357 15.22 -27.22 -12.98
N ALA A 358 15.90 -27.52 -11.87
CA ALA A 358 15.74 -26.77 -10.62
C ALA A 358 16.15 -25.29 -10.76
N ILE A 359 17.19 -24.99 -11.54
CA ILE A 359 17.61 -23.62 -11.80
C ILE A 359 16.54 -22.85 -12.59
N ILE A 360 16.00 -23.45 -13.66
CA ILE A 360 15.09 -22.77 -14.60
C ILE A 360 13.67 -22.64 -14.05
N TYR A 361 13.16 -23.65 -13.32
CA TYR A 361 11.80 -23.65 -12.80
C TYR A 361 11.66 -23.22 -11.33
N ALA A 362 12.73 -23.24 -10.53
CA ALA A 362 12.70 -22.77 -9.14
C ALA A 362 13.62 -21.56 -8.89
N VAL A 363 14.92 -21.65 -9.16
CA VAL A 363 15.87 -20.56 -8.79
C VAL A 363 15.57 -19.27 -9.54
N LEU A 364 15.37 -19.33 -10.87
CA LEU A 364 15.12 -18.14 -11.69
C LEU A 364 13.77 -17.48 -11.34
N PRO A 365 12.62 -18.20 -11.30
CA PRO A 365 11.33 -17.58 -10.98
C PRO A 365 11.25 -17.08 -9.54
N ILE A 366 11.66 -17.90 -8.55
CA ILE A 366 11.58 -17.51 -7.13
C ILE A 366 12.55 -16.36 -6.85
N GLY A 367 13.77 -16.43 -7.39
CA GLY A 367 14.78 -15.38 -7.25
C GLY A 367 14.32 -14.05 -7.83
N SER A 368 13.80 -14.05 -9.07
CA SER A 368 13.26 -12.84 -9.70
C SER A 368 12.03 -12.27 -8.98
N ILE A 369 11.11 -13.12 -8.50
CA ILE A 369 9.96 -12.69 -7.71
C ILE A 369 10.43 -12.06 -6.39
N MET A 370 11.36 -12.70 -5.67
CA MET A 370 11.96 -12.15 -4.45
C MET A 370 12.66 -10.81 -4.72
N PHE A 371 13.32 -10.66 -5.87
CA PHE A 371 13.99 -9.40 -6.23
C PHE A 371 13.01 -8.27 -6.57
N VAL A 372 11.94 -8.57 -7.30
CA VAL A 372 10.85 -7.62 -7.58
C VAL A 372 10.12 -7.23 -6.30
N VAL A 373 9.89 -8.16 -5.38
CA VAL A 373 9.33 -7.88 -4.04
C VAL A 373 10.28 -7.01 -3.21
N MET A 374 11.58 -7.31 -3.20
CA MET A 374 12.59 -6.50 -2.51
C MET A 374 12.63 -5.06 -3.06
N ILE A 375 12.60 -4.88 -4.38
CA ILE A 375 12.48 -3.55 -5.00
C ILE A 375 11.14 -2.89 -4.65
N SER A 376 10.04 -3.63 -4.57
CA SER A 376 8.74 -3.08 -4.16
C SER A 376 8.66 -2.69 -2.68
N ILE A 377 9.59 -3.17 -1.84
CA ILE A 377 9.73 -2.79 -0.42
C ILE A 377 10.68 -1.58 -0.28
N ILE A 378 11.80 -1.59 -1.02
CA ILE A 378 12.82 -0.54 -0.98
C ILE A 378 12.37 0.72 -1.73
N THR A 379 11.60 0.57 -2.82
CA THR A 379 11.07 1.72 -3.57
C THR A 379 10.00 2.42 -2.75
N PRO A 380 10.17 3.71 -2.39
CA PRO A 380 9.11 4.47 -1.75
C PRO A 380 7.93 4.55 -2.72
N THR A 381 6.85 3.85 -2.38
CA THR A 381 5.67 3.78 -3.22
C THR A 381 5.10 5.20 -3.38
N GLU A 382 5.07 5.70 -4.62
CA GLU A 382 4.38 6.96 -4.94
C GLU A 382 2.96 6.90 -4.35
N LEU A 383 2.59 7.88 -3.51
CA LEU A 383 1.48 7.86 -2.54
C LEU A 383 0.09 7.52 -3.14
N GLY A 384 -0.09 6.26 -3.53
CA GLY A 384 -1.27 5.71 -4.18
C GLY A 384 -1.69 6.41 -5.48
N GLU A 385 -2.98 6.28 -5.81
CA GLU A 385 -3.71 7.47 -6.22
C GLU A 385 -4.11 8.19 -4.91
N PRO A 386 -3.97 9.53 -4.81
CA PRO A 386 -4.35 10.27 -3.61
C PRO A 386 -5.83 10.04 -3.27
N LYS A 387 -6.16 10.13 -1.97
CA LYS A 387 -7.55 10.12 -1.52
C LYS A 387 -8.34 11.24 -2.23
N LEU A 388 -9.64 11.02 -2.42
CA LEU A 388 -10.52 12.04 -3.00
C LEU A 388 -10.73 13.16 -1.99
N LEU A 389 -10.28 14.37 -2.34
CA LEU A 389 -10.50 15.57 -1.53
C LEU A 389 -12.02 15.81 -1.35
N PRO A 390 -12.49 16.13 -0.14
CA PRO A 390 -13.90 16.47 0.09
C PRO A 390 -14.29 17.70 -0.73
N THR A 391 -15.52 17.68 -1.26
CA THR A 391 -16.13 18.77 -2.06
C THR A 391 -17.42 19.18 -1.36
N ASN A 392 -17.72 20.48 -1.26
CA ASN A 392 -18.93 20.95 -0.57
C ASN A 392 -20.19 20.55 -1.35
N GLU A 393 -20.18 20.67 -2.69
CA GLU A 393 -21.23 20.16 -3.56
C GLU A 393 -20.94 18.74 -4.07
N THR A 394 -21.70 17.75 -3.55
CA THR A 394 -21.65 16.36 -4.01
C THR A 394 -22.38 16.16 -5.34
N LEU A 395 -21.79 16.65 -6.44
CA LEU A 395 -22.23 16.40 -7.83
C LEU A 395 -21.96 14.95 -8.24
N ASP A 396 -22.60 13.97 -7.60
CA ASP A 396 -22.45 12.57 -7.98
C ASP A 396 -23.06 12.29 -9.36
N HIS A 397 -22.32 11.55 -10.17
CA HIS A 397 -22.75 11.06 -11.48
C HIS A 397 -22.98 9.54 -11.48
N GLY A 398 -22.64 8.84 -10.38
CA GLY A 398 -22.94 7.44 -10.09
C GLY A 398 -24.43 7.12 -10.06
N ILE A 399 -24.77 5.84 -9.95
CA ILE A 399 -26.18 5.43 -9.83
C ILE A 399 -26.61 5.77 -8.40
N PRO A 400 -27.54 6.72 -8.19
CA PRO A 400 -27.94 7.06 -6.83
C PRO A 400 -28.77 5.92 -6.24
N ASP A 401 -28.50 5.60 -4.98
CA ASP A 401 -29.34 4.67 -4.22
C ASP A 401 -30.68 5.31 -3.84
N VAL A 402 -31.66 4.48 -3.49
CA VAL A 402 -32.99 4.95 -3.08
C VAL A 402 -32.87 5.79 -1.80
N PRO A 403 -33.35 7.05 -1.77
CA PRO A 403 -33.28 7.88 -0.58
C PRO A 403 -33.91 7.23 0.65
N GLY A 404 -33.26 7.34 1.82
CA GLY A 404 -33.68 6.67 3.07
C GLY A 404 -35.06 7.03 3.64
N ASN A 405 -35.77 7.99 3.03
CA ASN A 405 -37.18 8.29 3.30
C ASN A 405 -38.18 7.52 2.39
N LEU A 406 -37.67 6.88 1.33
CA LEU A 406 -38.37 6.02 0.37
C LEU A 406 -38.03 4.53 0.54
N GLU A 407 -36.99 4.19 1.31
CA GLU A 407 -36.67 2.81 1.70
C GLU A 407 -37.83 2.12 2.45
N GLN A 408 -37.90 0.79 2.31
CA GLN A 408 -38.90 -0.03 2.99
C GLN A 408 -38.52 -0.32 4.43
N VAL A 409 -39.28 0.25 5.37
CA VAL A 409 -39.06 0.06 6.81
C VAL A 409 -39.92 -1.10 7.30
N TYR A 410 -39.30 -2.26 7.47
CA TYR A 410 -39.93 -3.45 8.06
C TYR A 410 -39.94 -3.40 9.60
N ASN A 411 -41.02 -3.94 10.18
CA ASN A 411 -41.32 -3.98 11.61
C ASN A 411 -40.77 -5.25 12.31
N GLU A 412 -40.95 -5.32 13.63
CA GLU A 412 -40.75 -6.53 14.47
C GLU A 412 -41.31 -7.77 13.76
N ASP A 413 -42.58 -7.70 13.35
CA ASP A 413 -43.32 -8.76 12.68
C ASP A 413 -43.16 -8.82 11.15
N GLY A 414 -42.14 -8.16 10.58
CA GLY A 414 -41.88 -8.19 9.13
C GLY A 414 -42.92 -7.46 8.26
N GLU A 415 -43.81 -6.67 8.88
CA GLU A 415 -44.79 -5.84 8.19
C GLU A 415 -44.20 -4.47 7.79
N LEU A 416 -44.75 -3.82 6.77
CA LEU A 416 -44.26 -2.55 6.23
C LEU A 416 -44.83 -1.35 7.01
N ILE A 417 -43.95 -0.56 7.63
CA ILE A 417 -44.33 0.61 8.44
C ILE A 417 -44.31 1.88 7.59
N GLY A 418 -45.45 2.57 7.50
CA GLY A 418 -45.50 3.93 6.96
C GLY A 418 -45.16 4.04 5.48
N GLU A 419 -45.50 3.02 4.68
CA GLU A 419 -45.66 3.18 3.23
C GLU A 419 -46.96 3.93 2.95
N THR A 420 -46.85 5.17 2.48
CA THR A 420 -47.94 5.93 1.87
C THR A 420 -47.96 5.65 0.37
N GLU A 421 -49.11 5.69 -0.31
CA GLU A 421 -49.20 5.57 -1.78
C GLU A 421 -48.22 6.50 -2.51
N GLU A 422 -48.05 7.73 -2.01
CA GLU A 422 -47.09 8.70 -2.53
C GLU A 422 -45.64 8.23 -2.41
N LYS A 423 -45.25 7.57 -1.31
CA LYS A 423 -43.91 6.97 -1.19
C LYS A 423 -43.73 5.83 -2.18
N ILE A 424 -44.74 4.96 -2.35
CA ILE A 424 -44.69 3.83 -3.28
C ILE A 424 -44.53 4.35 -4.71
N ARG A 425 -45.32 5.35 -5.11
CA ARG A 425 -45.22 6.04 -6.41
C ARG A 425 -43.85 6.69 -6.61
N ASN A 426 -43.37 7.45 -5.63
CA ASN A 426 -42.11 8.17 -5.73
C ASN A 426 -40.90 7.21 -5.72
N ARG A 427 -40.97 6.10 -4.99
CA ARG A 427 -40.00 5.00 -5.08
C ARG A 427 -40.04 4.35 -6.46
N GLY A 428 -41.23 4.10 -7.03
CA GLY A 428 -41.38 3.57 -8.39
C GLY A 428 -40.75 4.46 -9.47
N TYR A 429 -40.87 5.79 -9.37
CA TYR A 429 -40.14 6.72 -10.23
C TYR A 429 -38.62 6.63 -10.03
N PHE A 430 -38.15 6.51 -8.79
CA PHE A 430 -36.72 6.42 -8.47
C PHE A 430 -36.09 5.07 -8.90
N GLU A 431 -36.78 3.95 -8.68
CA GLU A 431 -36.42 2.63 -9.20
C GLU A 431 -36.43 2.61 -10.73
N GLY A 432 -37.40 3.28 -11.37
CA GLY A 432 -37.46 3.49 -12.81
C GLY A 432 -36.26 4.30 -13.34
N PHE A 433 -35.85 5.35 -12.63
CA PHE A 433 -34.65 6.12 -12.93
C PHE A 433 -33.37 5.29 -12.75
N ILE A 434 -33.23 4.54 -11.64
CA ILE A 434 -32.12 3.61 -11.40
C ILE A 434 -32.04 2.56 -12.51
N LYS A 435 -33.16 1.93 -12.88
CA LYS A 435 -33.24 0.92 -13.96
C LYS A 435 -32.87 1.52 -15.32
N SER A 436 -33.34 2.74 -15.60
CA SER A 436 -32.96 3.50 -16.79
C SER A 436 -31.45 3.79 -16.79
N LYS A 437 -30.88 4.29 -15.69
CA LYS A 437 -29.45 4.59 -15.56
C LYS A 437 -28.57 3.34 -15.65
N LYS A 438 -29.00 2.20 -15.08
CA LYS A 438 -28.37 0.88 -15.25
C LYS A 438 -28.40 0.41 -16.71
N SER A 439 -29.54 0.54 -17.41
CA SER A 439 -29.65 0.21 -18.85
C SER A 439 -28.80 1.14 -19.73
N LEU A 440 -28.68 2.43 -19.39
CA LEU A 440 -27.83 3.39 -20.08
C LEU A 440 -26.34 3.09 -19.84
N ALA A 441 -25.95 2.68 -18.64
CA ALA A 441 -24.59 2.20 -18.36
C ALA A 441 -24.28 0.97 -19.23
N LEU A 442 -25.15 -0.04 -19.23
CA LEU A 442 -24.97 -1.26 -20.04
C LEU A 442 -24.96 -0.97 -21.55
N LYS A 443 -25.81 -0.06 -22.03
CA LYS A 443 -25.80 0.43 -23.41
C LYS A 443 -24.54 1.24 -23.73
N SER A 444 -23.99 2.00 -22.79
CA SER A 444 -22.73 2.74 -22.99
C SER A 444 -21.52 1.82 -23.11
N ILE A 445 -21.51 0.70 -22.37
CA ILE A 445 -20.50 -0.37 -22.49
C ILE A 445 -20.64 -1.07 -23.84
N ALA A 446 -21.87 -1.42 -24.26
CA ALA A 446 -22.11 -2.02 -25.57
C ALA A 446 -21.73 -1.11 -26.76
N LEU A 447 -21.93 0.21 -26.63
CA LEU A 447 -21.53 1.20 -27.63
C LEU A 447 -20.01 1.50 -27.62
N ASN A 448 -19.33 1.33 -26.48
CA ASN A 448 -17.91 1.63 -26.32
C ASN A 448 -17.21 0.57 -25.43
N PRO A 449 -17.00 -0.67 -25.91
CA PRO A 449 -16.49 -1.77 -25.08
C PRO A 449 -15.09 -1.52 -24.49
N LEU A 450 -14.32 -0.61 -25.08
CA LEU A 450 -12.98 -0.23 -24.61
C LEU A 450 -13.00 0.86 -23.52
N GLN A 451 -14.14 1.52 -23.27
CA GLN A 451 -14.21 2.64 -22.32
C GLN A 451 -13.96 2.22 -20.85
N PRO A 452 -14.41 1.05 -20.35
CA PRO A 452 -14.05 0.56 -19.02
C PRO A 452 -12.53 0.31 -18.90
N MET A 453 -11.95 -0.38 -19.88
CA MET A 453 -10.51 -0.73 -19.92
C MET A 453 -9.61 0.52 -19.90
N LEU A 454 -10.04 1.61 -20.55
CA LEU A 454 -9.34 2.90 -20.55
C LEU A 454 -9.41 3.69 -19.22
N LYS A 455 -10.32 3.32 -18.31
CA LYS A 455 -10.40 3.89 -16.95
C LYS A 455 -9.62 3.03 -15.95
N GLU A 456 -9.84 1.73 -16.02
CA GLU A 456 -9.35 0.73 -15.07
C GLU A 456 -8.75 -0.45 -15.86
N PRO A 457 -7.42 -0.45 -16.11
CA PRO A 457 -6.77 -1.48 -16.92
C PRO A 457 -6.98 -2.91 -16.43
N LEU A 458 -7.16 -3.11 -15.12
CA LEU A 458 -7.48 -4.41 -14.52
C LEU A 458 -8.80 -5.03 -15.04
N THR A 459 -9.74 -4.23 -15.53
CA THR A 459 -10.99 -4.73 -16.14
C THR A 459 -10.75 -5.53 -17.43
N THR A 460 -9.56 -5.42 -18.04
CA THR A 460 -9.14 -6.29 -19.16
C THR A 460 -9.10 -7.77 -18.75
N LEU A 461 -8.66 -8.09 -17.53
CA LEU A 461 -8.50 -9.44 -17.02
C LEU A 461 -9.81 -10.24 -17.00
N ALA A 462 -10.93 -9.56 -16.77
CA ALA A 462 -12.26 -10.18 -16.79
C ALA A 462 -12.67 -10.73 -18.17
N ILE A 463 -11.99 -10.30 -19.24
CA ILE A 463 -12.20 -10.79 -20.62
C ILE A 463 -11.01 -11.62 -21.10
N THR A 464 -9.77 -11.25 -20.76
CA THR A 464 -8.58 -11.97 -21.23
C THR A 464 -8.35 -13.30 -20.53
N ILE A 465 -8.69 -13.45 -19.25
CA ILE A 465 -8.52 -14.73 -18.53
C ILE A 465 -9.47 -15.81 -19.10
N PRO A 466 -10.79 -15.57 -19.26
CA PRO A 466 -11.67 -16.56 -19.89
C PRO A 466 -11.26 -16.88 -21.34
N LEU A 467 -10.78 -15.88 -22.10
CA LEU A 467 -10.32 -16.07 -23.48
C LEU A 467 -9.05 -16.92 -23.56
N ALA A 468 -8.08 -16.68 -22.67
CA ALA A 468 -6.85 -17.47 -22.58
C ALA A 468 -7.14 -18.93 -22.17
N LEU A 469 -8.05 -19.14 -21.21
CA LEU A 469 -8.49 -20.47 -20.79
C LEU A 469 -9.21 -21.20 -21.95
N LEU A 470 -10.07 -20.50 -22.69
CA LEU A 470 -10.73 -21.04 -23.89
C LEU A 470 -9.71 -21.46 -24.98
N VAL A 471 -8.67 -20.66 -25.21
CA VAL A 471 -7.58 -20.97 -26.17
C VAL A 471 -6.75 -22.19 -25.76
N ILE A 472 -6.65 -22.51 -24.47
CA ILE A 472 -6.06 -23.77 -23.99
C ILE A 472 -7.07 -24.92 -24.10
N LEU A 473 -8.32 -24.72 -23.69
CA LEU A 473 -9.31 -25.79 -23.52
C LEU A 473 -9.91 -26.31 -24.84
N VAL A 474 -10.23 -25.41 -25.78
CA VAL A 474 -10.89 -25.80 -27.04
C VAL A 474 -10.03 -26.74 -27.89
N PRO A 475 -8.72 -26.51 -28.07
CA PRO A 475 -7.90 -27.45 -28.82
C PRO A 475 -7.70 -28.79 -28.10
N ILE A 476 -7.62 -28.80 -26.76
CA ILE A 476 -7.60 -30.05 -25.96
C ILE A 476 -8.87 -30.88 -26.19
N LEU A 477 -10.04 -30.22 -26.31
CA LEU A 477 -11.31 -30.88 -26.60
C LEU A 477 -11.44 -31.36 -28.06
N MET A 478 -10.79 -30.69 -29.01
CA MET A 478 -10.88 -31.01 -30.44
C MET A 478 -9.86 -32.07 -30.90
N ASP A 479 -8.60 -31.96 -30.48
CA ASP A 479 -7.49 -32.83 -30.91
C ASP A 479 -7.24 -34.01 -29.94
N MET A 480 -8.23 -34.39 -29.13
CA MET A 480 -8.11 -35.42 -28.07
C MET A 480 -7.62 -36.81 -28.54
N ASN A 481 -7.77 -37.13 -29.84
CA ASN A 481 -7.20 -38.35 -30.44
C ASN A 481 -5.69 -38.23 -30.79
N ARG A 482 -5.20 -37.01 -31.04
CA ARG A 482 -3.81 -36.69 -31.44
C ARG A 482 -2.92 -36.37 -30.23
N ILE A 483 -3.55 -35.96 -29.13
CA ILE A 483 -2.96 -35.70 -27.81
C ILE A 483 -2.43 -36.96 -27.10
N ARG A 484 -2.65 -38.16 -27.66
CA ARG A 484 -2.29 -39.43 -27.02
C ARG A 484 -0.78 -39.77 -27.08
N ASP A 485 -0.03 -39.11 -27.98
CA ASP A 485 1.42 -39.26 -28.09
C ASP A 485 2.15 -38.28 -27.16
N PRO A 486 2.96 -38.74 -26.18
CA PRO A 486 3.50 -37.87 -25.13
C PRO A 486 4.35 -36.69 -25.63
N ALA A 487 5.17 -36.87 -26.67
CA ALA A 487 6.00 -35.79 -27.22
C ALA A 487 5.15 -34.68 -27.86
N TYR A 488 4.21 -35.06 -28.74
CA TYR A 488 3.32 -34.11 -29.41
C TYR A 488 2.44 -33.33 -28.41
N PHE A 489 2.03 -33.97 -27.31
CA PHE A 489 1.27 -33.32 -26.24
C PHE A 489 2.05 -32.20 -25.54
N ILE A 490 3.35 -32.36 -25.32
CA ILE A 490 4.18 -31.38 -24.59
C ILE A 490 4.40 -30.12 -25.44
N ASP A 491 4.93 -30.24 -26.68
CA ASP A 491 5.12 -29.07 -27.55
C ASP A 491 3.80 -28.36 -27.85
N PHE A 492 2.72 -29.12 -28.00
CA PHE A 492 1.40 -28.56 -28.22
C PHE A 492 0.94 -27.72 -27.02
N ILE A 493 1.25 -28.13 -25.79
CA ILE A 493 0.95 -27.36 -24.58
C ILE A 493 1.83 -26.11 -24.48
N ASP A 494 3.14 -26.24 -24.70
CA ASP A 494 4.11 -25.16 -24.46
C ASP A 494 3.81 -23.91 -25.32
N ASP A 495 3.51 -24.10 -26.61
CA ASP A 495 3.10 -22.99 -27.48
C ASP A 495 1.77 -22.36 -27.01
N LYS A 496 0.77 -23.15 -26.59
CA LYS A 496 -0.54 -22.62 -26.15
C LYS A 496 -0.43 -21.88 -24.82
N ILE A 497 0.46 -22.29 -23.93
CA ILE A 497 0.80 -21.54 -22.71
C ILE A 497 1.35 -20.16 -23.09
N VAL A 498 2.29 -20.07 -24.05
CA VAL A 498 2.84 -18.79 -24.49
C VAL A 498 1.76 -17.89 -25.12
N PHE A 499 0.89 -18.42 -25.99
CA PHE A 499 -0.23 -17.65 -26.54
C PHE A 499 -1.22 -17.18 -25.45
N ALA A 500 -1.53 -18.01 -24.45
CA ALA A 500 -2.36 -17.64 -23.31
C ALA A 500 -1.75 -16.50 -22.48
N ILE A 501 -0.42 -16.54 -22.24
CA ILE A 501 0.32 -15.47 -21.57
C ILE A 501 0.22 -14.15 -22.37
N PHE A 502 0.39 -14.18 -23.70
CA PHE A 502 0.23 -12.97 -24.53
C PHE A 502 -1.20 -12.41 -24.49
N ILE A 503 -2.22 -13.26 -24.54
CA ILE A 503 -3.63 -12.84 -24.47
C ILE A 503 -3.92 -12.08 -23.17
N ILE A 504 -3.29 -12.46 -22.06
CA ILE A 504 -3.44 -11.80 -20.75
C ILE A 504 -2.60 -10.51 -20.68
N ILE A 505 -1.31 -10.60 -20.99
CA ILE A 505 -0.34 -9.51 -20.75
C ILE A 505 -0.48 -8.37 -21.76
N VAL A 506 -0.67 -8.65 -23.06
CA VAL A 506 -0.63 -7.62 -24.11
C VAL A 506 -1.73 -6.56 -23.94
N PRO A 507 -3.02 -6.91 -23.75
CA PRO A 507 -4.06 -5.90 -23.59
C PRO A 507 -3.88 -5.10 -22.30
N LEU A 508 -3.59 -5.77 -21.17
CA LEU A 508 -3.36 -5.13 -19.88
C LEU A 508 -2.23 -4.10 -19.95
N SER A 509 -1.11 -4.49 -20.56
CA SER A 509 0.05 -3.63 -20.84
C SER A 509 -0.33 -2.38 -21.67
N ILE A 510 -1.08 -2.55 -22.77
CA ILE A 510 -1.50 -1.44 -23.64
C ILE A 510 -2.44 -0.47 -22.91
N PHE A 511 -3.47 -0.96 -22.21
CA PHE A 511 -4.42 -0.09 -21.50
C PHE A 511 -3.77 0.63 -20.31
N HIS A 512 -2.86 -0.03 -19.59
CA HIS A 512 -2.06 0.58 -18.52
C HIS A 512 -1.15 1.69 -19.07
N GLU A 513 -0.38 1.41 -20.13
CA GLU A 513 0.52 2.39 -20.76
C GLU A 513 -0.25 3.61 -21.31
N ILE A 514 -1.44 3.42 -21.89
CA ILE A 514 -2.30 4.52 -22.35
C ILE A 514 -2.78 5.39 -21.17
N LYS A 515 -3.23 4.78 -20.06
CA LYS A 515 -3.62 5.51 -18.84
C LYS A 515 -2.41 6.27 -18.26
N ALA A 516 -1.26 5.62 -18.14
CA ALA A 516 -0.03 6.19 -17.59
C ALA A 516 0.50 7.36 -18.43
N ARG A 517 0.60 7.21 -19.77
CA ARG A 517 1.01 8.29 -20.68
C ARG A 517 0.06 9.49 -20.60
N ARG A 518 -1.24 9.27 -20.49
CA ARG A 518 -2.22 10.36 -20.33
C ARG A 518 -2.04 11.09 -19.00
N LYS A 519 -1.85 10.37 -17.88
CA LYS A 519 -1.58 10.95 -16.55
C LYS A 519 -0.31 11.80 -16.59
N ARG A 520 0.82 11.22 -17.04
CA ARG A 520 2.12 11.90 -17.19
C ARG A 520 2.05 13.14 -18.08
N LYS A 521 1.33 13.11 -19.20
CA LYS A 521 1.23 14.28 -20.10
C LYS A 521 0.49 15.45 -19.46
N LEU A 522 -0.57 15.19 -18.69
CA LEU A 522 -1.32 16.22 -17.97
C LEU A 522 -0.52 16.77 -16.78
N GLU A 523 0.14 15.89 -16.02
CA GLU A 523 1.03 16.26 -14.92
C GLU A 523 2.22 17.11 -15.41
N ASN A 524 2.84 16.74 -16.54
CA ASN A 524 3.93 17.51 -17.14
C ASN A 524 3.52 18.88 -17.71
N SER A 525 2.23 19.18 -17.86
CA SER A 525 1.73 20.52 -18.21
C SER A 525 1.18 21.29 -17.00
N PHE A 526 1.22 20.71 -15.80
CA PHE A 526 0.64 21.34 -14.61
C PHE A 526 1.51 22.47 -14.03
N PRO A 527 2.85 22.39 -13.97
CA PRO A 527 3.66 23.52 -13.50
C PRO A 527 3.57 24.75 -14.42
N ASP A 528 3.44 24.56 -15.74
CA ASP A 528 3.17 25.66 -16.68
C ASP A 528 1.79 26.28 -16.47
N PHE A 529 0.76 25.47 -16.20
CA PHE A 529 -0.55 25.96 -15.78
C PHE A 529 -0.44 26.80 -14.50
N MET A 530 0.21 26.26 -13.46
CA MET A 530 0.41 26.93 -12.19
C MET A 530 1.18 28.25 -12.33
N LYS A 531 2.24 28.28 -13.14
CA LYS A 531 3.04 29.48 -13.39
C LYS A 531 2.25 30.57 -14.11
N LYS A 532 1.46 30.21 -15.14
CA LYS A 532 0.57 31.13 -15.85
C LYS A 532 -0.58 31.66 -14.96
N LEU A 533 -1.05 30.83 -14.04
CA LEU A 533 -2.07 31.19 -13.05
C LEU A 533 -1.51 32.19 -12.02
N ALA A 534 -0.30 31.95 -11.50
CA ALA A 534 0.42 32.86 -10.63
C ALA A 534 0.68 34.21 -11.31
N SER A 535 1.32 34.22 -12.49
CA SER A 535 1.71 35.47 -13.17
C SER A 535 0.54 36.33 -13.67
N THR A 536 -0.66 35.75 -13.81
CA THR A 536 -1.87 36.54 -14.13
C THR A 536 -2.52 37.11 -12.86
N ASN A 537 -2.52 36.36 -11.75
CA ASN A 537 -2.98 36.88 -10.46
C ASN A 537 -2.04 37.98 -9.92
N GLU A 538 -0.73 37.86 -10.15
CA GLU A 538 0.29 38.89 -9.88
C GLU A 538 -0.02 40.24 -10.60
N THR A 539 -0.65 40.21 -11.77
CA THR A 539 -1.15 41.43 -12.45
C THR A 539 -2.50 41.95 -11.91
N GLY A 540 -2.92 41.48 -10.73
CA GLY A 540 -4.18 41.88 -10.08
C GLY A 540 -5.44 41.21 -10.63
N MET A 541 -5.33 40.19 -11.49
CA MET A 541 -6.50 39.45 -11.97
C MET A 541 -7.06 38.53 -10.87
N THR A 542 -8.39 38.44 -10.77
CA THR A 542 -9.02 37.45 -9.88
C THR A 542 -8.69 36.03 -10.36
N LEU A 543 -8.60 35.07 -9.43
CA LEU A 543 -8.42 33.64 -9.74
C LEU A 543 -9.45 33.13 -10.77
N ARG A 544 -10.69 33.65 -10.70
CA ARG A 544 -11.77 33.38 -11.66
C ARG A 544 -11.44 33.86 -13.08
N ASP A 545 -10.96 35.09 -13.22
CA ASP A 545 -10.65 35.68 -14.52
C ASP A 545 -9.35 35.15 -15.12
N SER A 546 -8.37 34.78 -14.30
CA SER A 546 -7.19 34.03 -14.76
C SER A 546 -7.60 32.67 -15.35
N ILE A 547 -8.43 31.89 -14.64
CA ILE A 547 -8.96 30.60 -15.16
C ILE A 547 -9.77 30.83 -16.45
N ARG A 548 -10.57 31.90 -16.52
CA ARG A 548 -11.35 32.29 -17.72
C ARG A 548 -10.47 32.64 -18.92
N LEU A 549 -9.37 33.35 -18.69
CA LEU A 549 -8.40 33.72 -19.73
C LEU A 549 -7.68 32.47 -20.24
N MET A 550 -7.21 31.61 -19.34
CA MET A 550 -6.53 30.35 -19.67
C MET A 550 -7.47 29.33 -20.33
N ALA A 551 -8.77 29.33 -20.02
CA ALA A 551 -9.75 28.48 -20.70
C ALA A 551 -9.99 28.89 -22.17
N LYS A 552 -9.54 30.08 -22.60
CA LYS A 552 -9.57 30.50 -24.00
C LYS A 552 -8.32 30.10 -24.80
N SER A 553 -7.21 29.74 -24.16
CA SER A 553 -5.99 29.31 -24.86
C SER A 553 -5.99 27.79 -25.09
N ASP A 554 -5.69 27.38 -26.33
CA ASP A 554 -5.69 25.97 -26.78
C ASP A 554 -4.27 25.36 -26.86
N THR A 555 -3.25 26.06 -26.35
CA THR A 555 -1.83 25.73 -26.53
C THR A 555 -1.41 24.42 -25.84
N ASP A 556 -1.96 24.13 -24.66
CA ASP A 556 -1.40 23.12 -23.75
C ASP A 556 -2.27 21.86 -23.63
N SER A 557 -1.64 20.72 -23.31
CA SER A 557 -2.33 19.42 -23.14
C SER A 557 -3.45 19.44 -22.11
N ILE A 558 -3.30 20.30 -21.10
CA ILE A 558 -4.17 20.53 -19.95
C ILE A 558 -5.37 21.44 -20.28
N SER A 559 -5.38 22.15 -21.42
CA SER A 559 -6.48 23.08 -21.79
C SER A 559 -7.86 22.40 -21.80
N LYS A 560 -7.94 21.13 -22.20
CA LYS A 560 -9.19 20.32 -22.13
C LYS A 560 -9.73 20.12 -20.71
N GLU A 561 -8.88 20.19 -19.69
CA GLU A 561 -9.27 20.14 -18.29
C GLU A 561 -9.52 21.55 -17.72
N ILE A 562 -8.73 22.58 -18.09
CA ILE A 562 -9.01 23.99 -17.75
C ILE A 562 -10.40 24.41 -18.25
N LYS A 563 -10.76 24.01 -19.48
CA LYS A 563 -12.11 24.20 -20.07
C LYS A 563 -13.23 23.44 -19.34
N LYS A 564 -12.91 22.53 -18.41
CA LYS A 564 -13.87 21.98 -17.44
C LYS A 564 -13.92 22.83 -16.18
N ILE A 565 -12.79 23.24 -15.60
CA ILE A 565 -12.76 24.16 -14.44
C ILE A 565 -13.57 25.42 -14.73
N TRP A 566 -13.32 26.07 -15.87
CA TRP A 566 -14.11 27.24 -16.28
C TRP A 566 -15.59 26.92 -16.50
N ARG A 567 -15.94 25.71 -16.98
CA ARG A 567 -17.34 25.30 -17.11
C ARG A 567 -18.00 25.08 -15.75
N ASP A 568 -17.31 24.41 -14.84
CA ASP A 568 -17.76 24.17 -13.47
C ASP A 568 -18.08 25.53 -12.80
N ILE A 569 -17.15 26.50 -12.88
CA ILE A 569 -17.32 27.87 -12.35
C ILE A 569 -18.39 28.69 -13.12
N PHE A 570 -18.52 28.51 -14.44
CA PHE A 570 -19.52 29.21 -15.25
C PHE A 570 -20.95 28.73 -14.95
N TRP A 571 -21.11 27.47 -14.54
CA TRP A 571 -22.40 26.89 -14.14
C TRP A 571 -22.77 27.21 -12.69
N GLY A 572 -21.93 27.95 -11.95
CA GLY A 572 -22.23 28.49 -10.62
C GLY A 572 -21.47 27.85 -9.47
N LEU A 573 -20.66 26.81 -9.71
CA LEU A 573 -19.89 26.14 -8.66
C LEU A 573 -18.81 27.07 -8.08
N GLU A 574 -18.55 26.96 -6.77
CA GLU A 574 -17.47 27.68 -6.11
C GLU A 574 -16.10 27.36 -6.74
N ILE A 575 -15.19 28.34 -6.71
CA ILE A 575 -13.84 28.19 -7.29
C ILE A 575 -13.07 27.08 -6.56
N ASN A 576 -13.21 26.98 -5.23
CA ASN A 576 -12.56 25.95 -4.44
C ASN A 576 -13.04 24.55 -4.84
N ASP A 577 -14.35 24.31 -4.89
CA ASP A 577 -14.93 23.05 -5.35
C ASP A 577 -14.58 22.72 -6.80
N ALA A 578 -14.48 23.72 -7.70
CA ALA A 578 -14.06 23.51 -9.08
C ALA A 578 -12.58 23.07 -9.19
N LEU A 579 -11.70 23.58 -8.32
CA LEU A 579 -10.30 23.16 -8.22
C LEU A 579 -10.15 21.81 -7.52
N ILE A 580 -10.91 21.54 -6.46
CA ILE A 580 -10.99 20.23 -5.79
C ILE A 580 -11.46 19.14 -6.76
N ARG A 581 -12.54 19.40 -7.53
CA ARG A 581 -13.00 18.50 -8.59
C ARG A 581 -11.98 18.36 -9.73
N PHE A 582 -11.07 19.31 -9.92
CA PHE A 582 -9.94 19.17 -10.85
C PHE A 582 -8.82 18.28 -10.29
N ALA A 583 -8.45 18.41 -9.01
CA ALA A 583 -7.54 17.47 -8.33
C ALA A 583 -8.07 16.03 -8.43
N ASN A 584 -9.33 15.83 -8.03
CA ASN A 584 -10.03 14.53 -8.03
C ASN A 584 -10.18 13.92 -9.44
N ARG A 585 -10.08 14.73 -10.52
CA ARG A 585 -10.04 14.27 -11.92
C ARG A 585 -8.65 13.83 -12.40
N LEU A 586 -7.56 14.39 -11.86
CA LEU A 586 -6.19 14.06 -12.28
C LEU A 586 -5.51 13.01 -11.39
N ARG A 587 -5.80 13.00 -10.08
CA ARG A 587 -5.25 12.05 -9.09
C ARG A 587 -3.72 11.90 -9.16
N THR A 588 -3.00 13.02 -9.20
CA THR A 588 -1.54 13.06 -9.01
C THR A 588 -1.22 13.79 -7.70
N GLN A 589 -0.13 13.43 -7.03
CA GLN A 589 0.22 14.03 -5.74
C GLN A 589 0.52 15.52 -5.87
N VAL A 590 1.26 15.92 -6.92
CA VAL A 590 1.58 17.31 -7.26
C VAL A 590 0.31 18.16 -7.36
N VAL A 591 -0.64 17.74 -8.21
CA VAL A 591 -1.87 18.50 -8.48
C VAL A 591 -2.70 18.61 -7.20
N THR A 592 -2.82 17.52 -6.45
CA THR A 592 -3.61 17.49 -5.22
C THR A 592 -3.01 18.42 -4.16
N ARG A 593 -1.68 18.40 -3.96
CA ARG A 593 -0.95 19.33 -3.08
C ARG A 593 -1.11 20.78 -3.49
N SER A 594 -0.73 21.14 -4.72
CA SER A 594 -0.76 22.54 -5.16
C SER A 594 -2.18 23.11 -5.13
N LEU A 595 -3.20 22.33 -5.52
CA LEU A 595 -4.60 22.79 -5.46
C LEU A 595 -5.12 22.87 -4.02
N SER A 596 -4.77 21.93 -3.13
CA SER A 596 -5.08 21.99 -1.69
C SER A 596 -4.48 23.24 -1.02
N LEU A 597 -3.27 23.65 -1.44
CA LEU A 597 -2.64 24.88 -0.97
C LEU A 597 -3.38 26.13 -1.45
N ILE A 598 -3.72 26.19 -2.75
CA ILE A 598 -4.46 27.33 -3.34
C ILE A 598 -5.84 27.50 -2.71
N THR A 599 -6.62 26.42 -2.58
CA THR A 599 -7.98 26.51 -2.03
C THR A 599 -7.94 26.93 -0.57
N LYS A 600 -7.03 26.36 0.23
CA LYS A 600 -6.89 26.71 1.66
C LYS A 600 -6.41 28.15 1.88
N ALA A 601 -5.58 28.68 0.98
CA ALA A 601 -5.25 30.11 0.97
C ALA A 601 -6.45 30.97 0.56
N ASN A 602 -7.15 30.63 -0.52
CA ASN A 602 -8.31 31.36 -1.06
C ASN A 602 -9.53 31.35 -0.10
N GLU A 603 -9.63 30.37 0.81
CA GLU A 603 -10.57 30.39 1.94
C GLU A 603 -10.24 31.41 3.03
N SER A 604 -8.98 31.86 3.09
CA SER A 604 -8.42 32.60 4.24
C SER A 604 -7.97 34.03 3.87
N SER A 605 -7.57 34.25 2.62
CA SER A 605 -7.17 35.53 2.03
C SER A 605 -7.61 35.60 0.57
N GLY A 606 -8.05 36.77 0.12
CA GLY A 606 -8.32 37.04 -1.30
C GLY A 606 -7.06 37.34 -2.13
N ASP A 607 -5.95 37.68 -1.48
CA ASP A 607 -4.63 37.78 -2.13
C ASP A 607 -3.86 36.47 -1.91
N ILE A 608 -3.56 35.81 -3.02
CA ILE A 608 -2.94 34.49 -3.10
C ILE A 608 -1.77 34.46 -4.10
N GLY A 609 -1.31 35.61 -4.61
CA GLY A 609 -0.30 35.65 -5.68
C GLY A 609 1.02 34.99 -5.26
N GLU A 610 1.46 35.30 -4.04
CA GLU A 610 2.62 34.67 -3.40
C GLU A 610 2.43 33.17 -3.14
N VAL A 611 1.23 32.76 -2.73
CA VAL A 611 0.89 31.33 -2.54
C VAL A 611 0.93 30.57 -3.87
N LEU A 612 0.36 31.14 -4.93
CA LEU A 612 0.39 30.60 -6.29
C LEU A 612 1.83 30.47 -6.80
N MET A 613 2.70 31.45 -6.53
CA MET A 613 4.11 31.39 -6.90
C MET A 613 4.87 30.28 -6.15
N VAL A 614 4.66 30.12 -4.84
CA VAL A 614 5.26 29.02 -4.07
C VAL A 614 4.74 27.66 -4.56
N ALA A 615 3.43 27.52 -4.80
CA ALA A 615 2.81 26.32 -5.35
C ALA A 615 3.33 25.98 -6.76
N ALA A 616 3.61 26.98 -7.60
CA ALA A 616 4.20 26.79 -8.92
C ALA A 616 5.68 26.36 -8.84
N ARG A 617 6.46 26.91 -7.88
CA ARG A 617 7.86 26.51 -7.64
C ARG A 617 7.96 25.08 -7.12
N ASP A 618 7.08 24.68 -6.19
CA ASP A 618 6.96 23.30 -5.69
C ASP A 618 6.67 22.31 -6.84
N ALA A 619 5.63 22.59 -7.63
CA ALA A 619 5.23 21.75 -8.76
C ALA A 619 6.34 21.65 -9.84
N ALA A 620 7.07 22.73 -10.10
CA ALA A 620 8.21 22.72 -11.04
C ALA A 620 9.42 21.94 -10.50
N SER A 621 9.72 22.05 -9.20
CA SER A 621 10.78 21.28 -8.54
C SER A 621 10.51 19.78 -8.61
N GLU A 622 9.29 19.33 -8.26
CA GLU A 622 8.95 17.90 -8.34
C GLU A 622 8.90 17.39 -9.79
N GLN A 623 8.49 18.21 -10.77
CA GLN A 623 8.63 17.85 -12.18
C GLN A 623 10.10 17.67 -12.58
N GLY A 624 11.00 18.53 -12.09
CA GLY A 624 12.45 18.39 -12.26
C GLY A 624 12.96 17.06 -11.71
N MET A 625 12.67 16.77 -10.44
CA MET A 625 13.07 15.52 -9.77
C MET A 625 12.50 14.27 -10.46
N LYS A 626 11.24 14.31 -10.94
CA LYS A 626 10.62 13.22 -11.71
C LYS A 626 11.27 13.03 -13.08
N ARG A 627 11.65 14.12 -13.76
CA ARG A 627 12.39 14.06 -15.03
C ARG A 627 13.79 13.47 -14.83
N GLU A 628 14.51 13.88 -13.78
CA GLU A 628 15.84 13.35 -13.46
C GLU A 628 15.79 11.85 -13.15
N ARG A 629 14.89 11.42 -12.26
CA ARG A 629 14.62 9.99 -12.01
C ARG A 629 14.32 9.22 -13.30
N GLY A 630 13.49 9.76 -14.18
CA GLY A 630 13.16 9.14 -15.46
C GLY A 630 14.36 8.98 -16.40
N MET A 631 15.30 9.92 -16.39
CA MET A 631 16.54 9.85 -17.20
C MET A 631 17.54 8.86 -16.59
N SER A 632 17.77 8.89 -15.27
CA SER A 632 18.68 7.95 -14.61
C SER A 632 18.17 6.51 -14.69
N MET A 633 16.88 6.26 -14.48
CA MET A 633 16.29 4.92 -14.55
C MET A 633 16.20 4.35 -15.98
N MET A 634 16.22 5.20 -17.01
CA MET A 634 16.30 4.76 -18.41
C MET A 634 17.60 3.98 -18.69
N ILE A 635 18.71 4.34 -18.04
CA ILE A 635 20.00 3.64 -18.20
C ILE A 635 19.88 2.19 -17.71
N TYR A 636 19.29 1.96 -16.53
CA TYR A 636 19.13 0.62 -15.97
C TYR A 636 18.13 -0.24 -16.76
N ILE A 637 17.08 0.36 -17.35
CA ILE A 637 16.23 -0.35 -18.33
C ILE A 637 17.09 -0.87 -19.50
N VAL A 638 17.94 -0.02 -20.08
CA VAL A 638 18.80 -0.40 -21.22
C VAL A 638 19.78 -1.50 -20.83
N ILE A 639 20.38 -1.44 -19.63
CA ILE A 639 21.26 -2.51 -19.11
C ILE A 639 20.50 -3.84 -19.03
N ILE A 640 19.29 -3.86 -18.44
CA ILE A 640 18.49 -5.09 -18.33
C ILE A 640 18.12 -5.67 -19.72
N TYR A 641 17.83 -4.82 -20.71
CA TYR A 641 17.64 -5.26 -22.10
C TYR A 641 18.90 -5.89 -22.69
N ILE A 642 20.07 -5.26 -22.54
CA ILE A 642 21.35 -5.80 -23.01
C ILE A 642 21.62 -7.16 -22.35
N SER A 643 21.41 -7.27 -21.04
CA SER A 643 21.58 -8.53 -20.30
C SER A 643 20.63 -9.63 -20.78
N PHE A 644 19.36 -9.31 -21.07
CA PHE A 644 18.44 -10.26 -21.69
C PHE A 644 18.90 -10.71 -23.07
N PHE A 645 19.37 -9.80 -23.94
CA PHE A 645 19.91 -10.15 -25.25
C PHE A 645 21.18 -11.02 -25.16
N VAL A 646 22.08 -10.75 -24.20
CA VAL A 646 23.25 -11.60 -23.94
C VAL A 646 22.84 -12.99 -23.46
N PHE A 647 21.87 -13.09 -22.56
CA PHE A 647 21.33 -14.36 -22.07
C PHE A 647 20.74 -15.22 -23.20
N VAL A 648 19.83 -14.64 -23.99
CA VAL A 648 19.22 -15.34 -25.12
C VAL A 648 20.24 -15.66 -26.20
N GLY A 649 21.18 -14.76 -26.49
CA GLY A 649 22.25 -14.96 -27.49
C GLY A 649 23.21 -16.09 -27.11
N VAL A 650 23.61 -16.20 -25.83
CA VAL A 650 24.46 -17.29 -25.36
C VAL A 650 23.72 -18.62 -25.39
N ILE A 651 22.47 -18.68 -24.90
CA ILE A 651 21.70 -19.93 -24.92
C ILE A 651 21.37 -20.34 -26.37
N PHE A 652 21.11 -19.39 -27.27
CA PHE A 652 20.97 -19.63 -28.70
C PHE A 652 22.22 -20.29 -29.30
N VAL A 653 23.42 -19.78 -29.02
CA VAL A 653 24.68 -20.39 -29.46
C VAL A 653 24.84 -21.80 -28.87
N ILE A 654 24.63 -21.99 -27.57
CA ILE A 654 24.71 -23.33 -26.93
C ILE A 654 23.74 -24.30 -27.61
N SER A 655 22.50 -23.86 -27.87
CA SER A 655 21.45 -24.70 -28.46
C SER A 655 21.71 -25.07 -29.91
N THR A 656 22.32 -24.19 -30.70
CA THR A 656 22.51 -24.36 -32.16
C THR A 656 23.87 -24.90 -32.56
N THR A 657 24.92 -24.72 -31.75
CA THR A 657 26.27 -25.21 -32.06
C THR A 657 26.82 -26.21 -31.03
N PHE A 658 26.54 -26.06 -29.74
CA PHE A 658 27.10 -26.98 -28.73
C PHE A 658 26.27 -28.26 -28.58
N LEU A 659 24.95 -28.13 -28.41
CA LEU A 659 24.08 -29.31 -28.22
C LEU A 659 23.98 -30.18 -29.49
N THR A 660 23.95 -29.57 -30.67
CA THR A 660 23.84 -30.22 -31.98
C THR A 660 25.08 -31.07 -32.30
N GLU A 661 26.28 -30.50 -32.17
CA GLU A 661 27.54 -31.21 -32.35
C GLU A 661 27.73 -32.33 -31.31
N MET A 662 27.27 -32.13 -30.07
CA MET A 662 27.31 -33.18 -29.04
C MET A 662 26.32 -34.33 -29.29
N ALA A 663 25.12 -34.05 -29.81
CA ALA A 663 24.19 -35.08 -30.25
C ALA A 663 24.78 -35.90 -31.41
N ALA A 664 25.32 -35.23 -32.44
CA ALA A 664 25.96 -35.88 -33.58
C ALA A 664 27.19 -36.72 -33.18
N ALA A 665 28.02 -36.23 -32.24
CA ALA A 665 29.13 -36.99 -31.67
C ALA A 665 28.65 -38.19 -30.84
N GLY A 666 27.52 -38.05 -30.12
CA GLY A 666 26.86 -39.13 -29.39
C GLY A 666 26.40 -40.26 -30.31
N GLU A 667 25.71 -39.94 -31.40
CA GLU A 667 25.29 -40.92 -32.42
C GLU A 667 26.48 -41.66 -33.05
N GLN A 668 27.54 -40.92 -33.43
CA GLN A 668 28.75 -41.53 -34.00
C GLN A 668 29.46 -42.46 -33.00
N MET A 669 29.54 -42.09 -31.73
CA MET A 669 30.12 -42.94 -30.69
C MET A 669 29.23 -44.14 -30.34
N ALA A 670 27.90 -44.01 -30.37
CA ALA A 670 26.98 -45.13 -30.23
C ALA A 670 27.13 -46.13 -31.39
N ALA A 671 27.23 -45.64 -32.63
CA ALA A 671 27.49 -46.46 -33.82
C ALA A 671 28.84 -47.18 -33.78
N SER A 672 29.83 -46.67 -33.03
CA SER A 672 31.14 -47.32 -32.83
C SER A 672 31.12 -48.53 -31.88
N GLY A 673 30.01 -48.80 -31.19
CA GLY A 673 29.89 -49.88 -30.20
C GLY A 673 30.62 -49.64 -28.87
N SER A 674 31.15 -48.43 -28.66
CA SER A 674 31.78 -48.03 -27.39
C SER A 674 30.74 -47.92 -26.27
N GLN A 675 31.02 -48.52 -25.10
CA GLN A 675 30.14 -48.35 -23.91
C GLN A 675 30.03 -46.89 -23.47
N THR A 676 31.07 -46.07 -23.69
CA THR A 676 31.02 -44.62 -23.46
C THR A 676 30.07 -43.90 -24.43
N GLY A 677 29.91 -44.43 -25.64
CA GLY A 677 28.93 -43.93 -26.62
C GLY A 677 27.49 -44.17 -26.19
N GLY A 678 27.22 -45.24 -25.43
CA GLY A 678 25.92 -45.49 -24.83
C GLY A 678 25.48 -44.44 -23.80
N PHE A 679 26.43 -43.70 -23.21
CA PHE A 679 26.10 -42.55 -22.37
C PHE A 679 25.65 -41.35 -23.21
N LEU A 680 26.45 -40.89 -24.18
CA LEU A 680 26.10 -39.73 -25.00
C LEU A 680 24.90 -40.00 -25.92
N GLY A 681 24.67 -41.24 -26.34
CA GLY A 681 23.46 -41.67 -27.04
C GLY A 681 22.17 -41.63 -26.21
N SER A 682 22.25 -41.29 -24.92
CA SER A 682 21.08 -41.01 -24.06
C SER A 682 20.79 -39.51 -23.89
N PHE A 683 21.52 -38.63 -24.60
CA PHE A 683 21.34 -37.18 -24.54
C PHE A 683 20.10 -36.73 -25.35
N ASP A 684 19.02 -36.42 -24.64
CA ASP A 684 17.79 -35.86 -25.24
C ASP A 684 17.97 -34.38 -25.62
N LEU A 685 18.34 -34.14 -26.87
CA LEU A 685 18.49 -32.81 -27.46
C LEU A 685 17.20 -31.98 -27.35
N GLU A 686 16.04 -32.60 -27.60
CA GLU A 686 14.73 -31.93 -27.63
C GLU A 686 14.30 -31.46 -26.23
N ALA A 687 14.53 -32.27 -25.21
CA ALA A 687 14.30 -31.86 -23.82
C ALA A 687 15.17 -30.65 -23.43
N TYR A 688 16.42 -30.59 -23.88
CA TYR A 688 17.30 -29.45 -23.60
C TYR A 688 16.94 -28.18 -24.38
N THR A 689 16.56 -28.27 -25.67
CA THR A 689 16.10 -27.09 -26.43
C THR A 689 14.77 -26.54 -25.89
N ARG A 690 13.82 -27.42 -25.51
CA ARG A 690 12.57 -27.06 -24.84
C ARG A 690 12.81 -26.39 -23.48
N LEU A 691 13.72 -26.95 -22.66
CA LEU A 691 14.15 -26.37 -21.39
C LEU A 691 14.74 -24.95 -21.57
N PHE A 692 15.51 -24.73 -22.64
CA PHE A 692 16.10 -23.44 -22.98
C PHE A 692 15.09 -22.41 -23.52
N LYS A 693 14.12 -22.84 -24.35
CA LYS A 693 12.95 -22.05 -24.74
C LYS A 693 12.23 -21.52 -23.49
N HIS A 694 12.02 -22.37 -22.49
CA HIS A 694 11.40 -21.98 -21.22
C HIS A 694 12.27 -21.06 -20.37
N ALA A 695 13.60 -21.27 -20.28
CA ALA A 695 14.50 -20.33 -19.63
C ALA A 695 14.43 -18.92 -20.26
N SER A 696 14.40 -18.85 -21.60
CA SER A 696 14.27 -17.59 -22.35
C SER A 696 12.95 -16.87 -22.05
N ILE A 697 11.82 -17.58 -22.05
CA ILE A 697 10.49 -17.03 -21.74
C ILE A 697 10.40 -16.55 -20.28
N ILE A 698 10.85 -17.38 -19.33
CA ILE A 698 10.85 -17.08 -17.89
C ILE A 698 11.74 -15.86 -17.59
N GLN A 699 12.93 -15.78 -18.20
CA GLN A 699 13.80 -14.61 -18.04
C GLN A 699 13.23 -13.37 -18.75
N GLY A 700 12.60 -13.52 -19.91
CA GLY A 700 11.96 -12.40 -20.60
C GLY A 700 10.80 -11.79 -19.80
N LEU A 701 10.00 -12.63 -19.12
CA LEU A 701 8.99 -12.17 -18.16
C LEU A 701 9.65 -11.49 -16.96
N SER A 702 10.65 -12.14 -16.35
CA SER A 702 11.30 -11.66 -15.12
C SER A 702 12.03 -10.33 -15.30
N SER A 703 12.93 -10.25 -16.30
CA SER A 703 13.65 -9.03 -16.66
C SER A 703 12.71 -7.92 -17.13
N GLY A 704 11.59 -8.26 -17.77
CA GLY A 704 10.58 -7.28 -18.17
C GLY A 704 9.85 -6.64 -16.99
N LEU A 705 9.37 -7.45 -16.05
CA LEU A 705 8.74 -6.97 -14.80
C LEU A 705 9.71 -6.11 -13.99
N MET A 706 10.95 -6.58 -13.86
CA MET A 706 12.07 -5.89 -13.22
C MET A 706 12.35 -4.52 -13.86
N ALA A 707 12.50 -4.45 -15.19
CA ALA A 707 12.75 -3.20 -15.90
C ALA A 707 11.66 -2.14 -15.67
N GLY A 708 10.39 -2.52 -15.54
CA GLY A 708 9.31 -1.58 -15.21
C GLY A 708 9.21 -1.20 -13.72
N ALA A 709 9.52 -2.14 -12.83
CA ALA A 709 9.57 -1.87 -11.39
C ALA A 709 10.59 -0.76 -11.08
N MET A 710 11.78 -0.84 -11.68
CA MET A 710 12.83 0.18 -11.54
C MET A 710 12.53 1.42 -12.39
N GLY A 711 12.26 1.20 -13.68
CA GLY A 711 12.10 2.23 -14.70
C GLY A 711 10.98 3.23 -14.39
N GLU A 712 9.85 2.73 -13.86
CA GLU A 712 8.64 3.52 -13.66
C GLU A 712 8.11 3.49 -12.23
N GLY A 713 8.77 2.80 -11.30
CA GLY A 713 8.28 2.62 -9.93
C GLY A 713 7.04 1.73 -9.81
N ASN A 714 6.70 0.93 -10.84
CA ASN A 714 5.49 0.12 -10.85
C ASN A 714 5.66 -1.16 -11.70
N VAL A 715 5.47 -2.32 -11.06
CA VAL A 715 5.57 -3.65 -11.69
C VAL A 715 4.61 -3.80 -12.88
N MET A 716 3.42 -3.19 -12.85
CA MET A 716 2.46 -3.21 -13.98
C MET A 716 2.99 -2.51 -15.23
N SER A 717 3.87 -1.51 -15.07
CA SER A 717 4.56 -0.89 -16.21
C SER A 717 5.63 -1.82 -16.83
N GLY A 718 6.08 -2.84 -16.10
CA GLY A 718 7.01 -3.87 -16.60
C GLY A 718 6.37 -4.83 -17.60
N LEU A 719 5.04 -4.91 -17.66
CA LEU A 719 4.31 -5.77 -18.59
C LEU A 719 4.62 -5.45 -20.06
N LYS A 720 4.94 -4.19 -20.41
CA LYS A 720 5.36 -3.82 -21.78
C LYS A 720 6.75 -4.33 -22.13
N HIS A 721 7.69 -4.27 -21.18
CA HIS A 721 9.04 -4.79 -21.36
C HIS A 721 9.02 -6.32 -21.41
N SER A 722 8.21 -6.94 -20.54
CA SER A 722 7.93 -8.39 -20.52
C SER A 722 7.37 -8.86 -21.87
N THR A 723 6.36 -8.17 -22.39
CA THR A 723 5.78 -8.47 -23.72
C THR A 723 6.85 -8.50 -24.82
N ILE A 724 7.71 -7.48 -24.86
CA ILE A 724 8.75 -7.34 -25.88
C ILE A 724 9.81 -8.43 -25.73
N MET A 725 10.28 -8.70 -24.50
CA MET A 725 11.29 -9.72 -24.24
C MET A 725 10.78 -11.14 -24.50
N ILE A 726 9.58 -11.49 -24.03
CA ILE A 726 8.97 -12.81 -24.30
C ILE A 726 8.75 -13.00 -25.80
N ALA A 727 8.32 -11.95 -26.54
CA ALA A 727 8.16 -12.03 -27.99
C ALA A 727 9.50 -12.28 -28.70
N ILE A 728 10.56 -11.58 -28.32
CA ILE A 728 11.90 -11.79 -28.87
C ILE A 728 12.41 -13.20 -28.56
N GLY A 729 12.30 -13.65 -27.31
CA GLY A 729 12.74 -14.98 -26.88
C GLY A 729 11.99 -16.09 -27.62
N TYR A 730 10.66 -16.01 -27.70
CA TYR A 730 9.83 -16.97 -28.42
C TYR A 730 10.15 -17.00 -29.92
N ILE A 731 10.27 -15.83 -30.56
CA ILE A 731 10.58 -15.74 -32.01
C ILE A 731 11.96 -16.37 -32.31
N ILE A 732 12.97 -16.15 -31.46
CA ILE A 732 14.30 -16.76 -31.64
C ILE A 732 14.21 -18.29 -31.54
N PHE A 733 13.57 -18.82 -30.51
CA PHE A 733 13.42 -20.26 -30.28
C PHE A 733 12.35 -20.97 -31.13
N THR A 734 11.67 -20.27 -32.05
CA THR A 734 10.65 -20.85 -32.95
C THR A 734 11.02 -20.70 -34.42
N LEU A 735 12.02 -19.87 -34.76
CA LEU A 735 12.46 -19.63 -36.15
C LEU A 735 13.94 -19.96 -36.42
N PHE A 736 14.78 -20.06 -35.40
CA PHE A 736 16.23 -20.23 -35.55
C PHE A 736 16.83 -21.37 -34.71
N VAL A 737 16.02 -22.04 -33.89
CA VAL A 737 16.33 -23.24 -33.09
C VAL A 737 15.30 -24.29 -33.43
#